data_AF-A0A3D1HWC3-F1
#
_entry.id   AF-A0A3D1HWC3-F1
#
_cell.length_a   1.000
_cell.length_b   1.000
_cell.length_c   1.000
_cell.angle_alpha   90.00
_cell.angle_beta   90.00
_cell.angle_gamma   90.00
#
_symmetry.space_group_name_H-M   'P 1'
#
loop_
_entity.id
_entity.type
_entity.pdbx_description
1 polymer ?
#
loop_
_entity_poly.entity_id
_entity_poly.type
_entity_poly.pdbx_seq_one_letter_code
_entity_poly.pdbx_strand_id
1 'polypeptide(L)'
;MKKISIRKIPAIVLSIAVVVSAFIPLSGFGTVTAQENGTDYYSVTAFTKDQLKNDGWVSTVTDPSTGAVTQNEDSIFVQGKRPEFWWQFNSVGSIQGQGDTDCEPVEWGGKFGTSYQYLTYTAKAYRNFSLTLNTSGAYCSSAVISIGVKTAGDVFNSDNSITIVSNPGNSRDAEDGKFKISGKPLAEGEQTLSANYNKSKQSNWMISVIDNRLTVTVNGTEYKFALNDYYTGGYISFASRNSYTVYSALSVREIESNSYYASLSDFDVLKKDGWTAAFSQDPQRDVAFADCEITDQFKSDNGLQHTGGGFDPYGKTSWQNWKDPFTFMAALTYTAKQYKYFTLSVDYMMADAGYPWPIVTFGQPNTTPEMFYKTTNALSNPTGGDNAIAVYPETEGSLNIAGKHVVGGKKAATAFTDRKVYHNLTITVTPGLVTAAVDGNVVEYSSQLSSEYNGGYISLMIGCSYSFFRNLSIKSLDTGSVDSFSEFEAISDGAETWTPGHTDEYFVPYGGVTDGSGNILEKNYDGSFNVKGKANINVTYFKKPESGKITTFGTSFKLAEDIKDGGIQFGSYTEDTANKEFYTLIIRGKDESTVAALTDEQKQNMVNAYLNWNTGLQDVWGSYADGTETYEIKVIKQRKYMWKDAAENNTVLQYAIRLYGDFASGNNSEVKFSAIGFSKSGDEISFANAFKTAAYGDYAKQFTVSDGSKVDFVTLCNLGYVKTVGRAGVVEDESGKSFVTAYTNSGFEISGNLTGDIWLTSDTTDKAPAASGNNFITVILDGVYQGTYWRGDTGCRDNLKLNLDGGYHTVRVERASKVSEGNMRITSIEFNGTLTKPQTNAGALNIEVLGDSISEGIGTADSASVAWNSANGGENAYYSYAAVMGRELNANLSVVAYAGKAIKEVREECYPYIGHGGVGNYNFSAANQKDVVVINLGTNGAYNVNTRNDDTDDDIKNEAIALMTEVRKNNPNAYIIWVYGMMAPNQEHFAAYEDAVSAMNDEKIIAYKIGKSNSFTGHGYDNYHPSKDEHAQYGKELAEYIKTLNIK
;
A
#
# COMPACT_ATOMS: atom_id res chain seq x y z
N MET A 1 -59.94 9.44 -11.36
CA MET A 1 -60.11 10.92 -11.42
C MET A 1 -60.22 11.42 -9.99
N LYS A 2 -59.57 12.49 -9.50
CA LYS A 2 -58.55 13.42 -10.03
C LYS A 2 -57.89 14.10 -8.79
N LYS A 3 -56.57 14.24 -8.89
CA LYS A 3 -55.57 15.13 -8.26
C LYS A 3 -56.02 16.34 -7.39
N ILE A 4 -55.28 16.56 -6.29
CA ILE A 4 -55.05 17.83 -5.55
C ILE A 4 -53.58 17.80 -5.01
N SER A 5 -52.68 18.69 -5.48
CA SER A 5 -52.04 19.88 -4.82
C SER A 5 -50.85 19.56 -3.87
N ILE A 6 -49.56 19.78 -4.20
CA ILE A 6 -48.68 21.00 -4.24
C ILE A 6 -47.80 21.22 -2.97
N ARG A 7 -46.46 21.23 -3.20
CA ARG A 7 -45.30 21.89 -2.50
C ARG A 7 -44.95 21.39 -1.07
N LYS A 8 -43.72 20.98 -0.71
CA LYS A 8 -42.42 21.70 -0.67
C LYS A 8 -41.26 20.71 -0.36
N ILE A 9 -40.05 21.11 -0.77
CA ILE A 9 -38.66 20.58 -0.64
C ILE A 9 -38.19 20.44 0.85
N PRO A 10 -37.07 19.79 1.30
CA PRO A 10 -35.96 19.02 0.64
C PRO A 10 -35.52 17.67 1.28
N ALA A 11 -34.64 16.96 0.56
CA ALA A 11 -33.42 16.27 1.04
C ALA A 11 -33.45 14.87 1.73
N ILE A 12 -32.46 14.07 1.27
CA ILE A 12 -31.66 13.05 1.99
C ILE A 12 -32.11 11.58 1.89
N VAL A 13 -31.26 10.83 1.15
CA VAL A 13 -30.71 9.49 1.45
C VAL A 13 -31.33 8.23 0.81
N LEU A 14 -30.38 7.48 0.20
CA LEU A 14 -30.32 6.05 -0.10
C LEU A 14 -31.48 5.39 -0.85
N SER A 15 -31.15 4.85 -2.03
CA SER A 15 -31.63 3.52 -2.41
C SER A 15 -30.56 2.81 -3.23
N ILE A 16 -30.30 1.60 -2.77
CA ILE A 16 -29.33 0.60 -3.23
C ILE A 16 -29.79 -0.04 -4.55
N ALA A 17 -28.77 -0.48 -5.31
CA ALA A 17 -28.70 -1.27 -6.54
C ALA A 17 -29.86 -2.23 -6.90
N VAL A 18 -30.08 -2.48 -8.21
CA VAL A 18 -30.04 -3.83 -8.83
C VAL A 18 -29.64 -3.74 -10.33
N VAL A 19 -28.77 -4.68 -10.69
CA VAL A 19 -28.08 -5.04 -11.93
C VAL A 19 -28.99 -5.39 -13.13
N VAL A 20 -28.63 -4.97 -14.35
CA VAL A 20 -28.66 -5.84 -15.56
C VAL A 20 -27.50 -5.45 -16.50
N SER A 21 -26.63 -6.43 -16.74
CA SER A 21 -25.55 -6.46 -17.72
C SER A 21 -26.08 -6.52 -19.16
N ALA A 22 -25.59 -5.63 -20.03
CA ALA A 22 -25.60 -5.81 -21.48
C ALA A 22 -24.40 -5.08 -22.13
N PHE A 23 -23.81 -5.75 -23.11
CA PHE A 23 -22.54 -5.53 -23.78
C PHE A 23 -22.44 -4.27 -24.68
N ILE A 24 -21.28 -3.56 -24.60
CA ILE A 24 -20.47 -2.84 -25.64
C ILE A 24 -21.05 -1.54 -26.28
N PRO A 25 -20.26 -0.50 -26.72
CA PRO A 25 -18.87 -0.08 -26.47
C PRO A 25 -18.68 1.38 -25.98
N LEU A 26 -17.43 1.67 -25.61
CA LEU A 26 -16.74 2.96 -25.46
C LEU A 26 -17.26 4.14 -26.31
N SER A 27 -17.39 5.32 -25.68
CA SER A 27 -16.60 6.52 -26.03
C SER A 27 -16.97 7.71 -25.15
N GLY A 28 -15.95 8.38 -24.60
CA GLY A 28 -16.05 9.76 -24.13
C GLY A 28 -16.26 9.93 -22.63
N PHE A 29 -15.16 9.93 -21.87
CA PHE A 29 -14.93 10.90 -20.80
C PHE A 29 -13.40 11.05 -20.63
N GLY A 30 -12.84 12.02 -21.34
CA GLY A 30 -11.54 12.57 -21.02
C GLY A 30 -11.73 13.60 -19.91
N THR A 31 -11.37 13.23 -18.69
CA THR A 31 -11.08 14.17 -17.60
C THR A 31 -9.70 13.81 -17.09
N VAL A 32 -8.70 14.54 -17.58
CA VAL A 32 -7.34 14.55 -17.05
C VAL A 32 -7.42 15.27 -15.71
N THR A 33 -7.53 14.51 -14.63
CA THR A 33 -7.24 15.01 -13.28
C THR A 33 -5.73 14.92 -13.09
N ALA A 34 -5.09 16.03 -12.74
CA ALA A 34 -3.73 16.03 -12.20
C ALA A 34 -3.74 15.14 -10.95
N GLN A 35 -3.31 13.91 -11.14
CA GLN A 35 -2.98 13.01 -10.05
C GLN A 35 -1.66 13.50 -9.46
N GLU A 36 -1.50 13.38 -8.14
CA GLU A 36 -0.31 13.76 -7.37
C GLU A 36 0.97 13.16 -7.96
N ASN A 37 1.58 13.84 -8.93
CA ASN A 37 2.78 13.39 -9.62
C ASN A 37 4.02 14.03 -8.98
N GLY A 38 4.41 13.54 -7.79
CA GLY A 38 5.63 13.94 -7.09
C GLY A 38 5.60 15.38 -6.55
N THR A 39 6.14 15.61 -5.36
CA THR A 39 6.09 16.94 -4.72
C THR A 39 6.86 18.02 -5.48
N ASP A 40 7.77 17.69 -6.39
CA ASP A 40 8.87 18.58 -6.80
C ASP A 40 8.74 19.19 -8.20
N TYR A 41 7.69 18.88 -8.96
CA TYR A 41 7.51 19.36 -10.33
C TYR A 41 6.12 19.92 -10.60
N TYR A 42 6.04 21.05 -11.28
CA TYR A 42 4.80 21.69 -11.70
C TYR A 42 4.93 22.17 -13.16
N SER A 43 3.97 21.88 -14.02
CA SER A 43 3.97 22.40 -15.40
C SER A 43 2.56 22.71 -15.88
N VAL A 44 2.45 23.70 -16.78
CA VAL A 44 1.20 24.08 -17.43
C VAL A 44 1.27 23.69 -18.90
N THR A 45 0.64 22.57 -19.23
CA THR A 45 0.56 22.02 -20.60
C THR A 45 -0.31 22.89 -21.53
N ALA A 46 -1.36 23.50 -21.00
CA ALA A 46 -2.13 24.56 -21.67
C ALA A 46 -2.76 25.46 -20.61
N PHE A 47 -2.54 26.78 -20.68
CA PHE A 47 -3.21 27.71 -19.76
C PHE A 47 -4.73 27.65 -19.99
N THR A 48 -5.45 26.96 -19.10
CA THR A 48 -6.91 26.95 -19.05
C THR A 48 -7.40 27.49 -17.71
N LYS A 49 -8.61 28.07 -17.73
CA LYS A 49 -9.27 28.59 -16.52
C LYS A 49 -9.33 27.54 -15.41
N ASP A 50 -9.85 26.36 -15.73
CA ASP A 50 -10.15 25.35 -14.73
C ASP A 50 -8.87 24.76 -14.15
N GLN A 51 -7.83 24.58 -14.98
CA GLN A 51 -6.52 24.13 -14.53
C GLN A 51 -5.89 25.11 -13.54
N LEU A 52 -5.79 26.40 -13.89
CA LEU A 52 -5.15 27.37 -13.01
C LEU A 52 -5.86 27.50 -11.65
N LYS A 53 -7.20 27.41 -11.64
CA LYS A 53 -7.98 27.40 -10.40
C LYS A 53 -7.67 26.18 -9.54
N ASN A 54 -7.70 25.00 -10.14
CA ASN A 54 -7.44 23.75 -9.43
C ASN A 54 -6.01 23.68 -8.90
N ASP A 55 -5.07 24.25 -9.65
CA ASP A 55 -3.64 24.27 -9.31
C ASP A 55 -3.29 25.35 -8.26
N GLY A 56 -4.25 26.14 -7.77
CA GLY A 56 -4.00 27.13 -6.70
C GLY A 56 -3.32 28.43 -7.17
N TRP A 57 -3.58 28.85 -8.41
CA TRP A 57 -3.20 30.18 -8.89
C TRP A 57 -4.16 31.26 -8.38
N VAL A 58 -3.57 32.36 -7.89
CA VAL A 58 -4.30 33.55 -7.44
C VAL A 58 -4.01 34.69 -8.41
N SER A 59 -5.05 35.37 -8.87
CA SER A 59 -4.90 36.61 -9.65
C SER A 59 -5.31 37.81 -8.82
N THR A 60 -4.47 38.85 -8.90
CA THR A 60 -4.65 40.12 -8.22
C THR A 60 -4.41 41.27 -9.18
N VAL A 61 -4.98 42.43 -8.87
CA VAL A 61 -4.78 43.66 -9.64
C VAL A 61 -4.38 44.79 -8.70
N THR A 62 -3.47 45.64 -9.13
CA THR A 62 -3.15 46.90 -8.43
C THR A 62 -4.08 48.02 -8.90
N ASP A 63 -4.72 48.70 -7.96
CA ASP A 63 -5.48 49.93 -8.21
C ASP A 63 -4.54 51.08 -8.64
N PRO A 64 -4.74 51.67 -9.83
CA PRO A 64 -3.93 52.78 -10.37
C PRO A 64 -3.81 54.00 -9.46
N SER A 65 -4.87 54.28 -8.69
CA SER A 65 -5.04 55.51 -7.92
C SER A 65 -4.54 55.38 -6.49
N THR A 66 -4.63 54.19 -5.91
CA THR A 66 -4.28 53.93 -4.50
C THR A 66 -3.03 53.06 -4.34
N GLY A 67 -2.61 52.33 -5.37
CA GLY A 67 -1.56 51.32 -5.29
C GLY A 67 -1.96 50.07 -4.50
N ALA A 68 -3.22 49.98 -4.05
CA ALA A 68 -3.72 48.84 -3.29
C ALA A 68 -3.87 47.61 -4.19
N VAL A 69 -3.51 46.44 -3.67
CA VAL A 69 -3.68 45.16 -4.35
C VAL A 69 -5.02 44.54 -3.94
N THR A 70 -5.90 44.31 -4.91
CA THR A 70 -7.18 43.62 -4.69
C THR A 70 -7.17 42.24 -5.34
N GLN A 71 -7.68 41.24 -4.63
CA GLN A 71 -7.91 39.90 -5.17
C GLN A 71 -9.20 39.91 -5.99
N ASN A 72 -9.14 39.40 -7.22
CA ASN A 72 -10.32 39.34 -8.07
C ASN A 72 -11.17 38.11 -7.71
N GLU A 73 -12.41 38.31 -7.24
CA GLU A 73 -13.39 37.24 -7.05
C GLU A 73 -13.99 36.81 -8.40
N ASP A 74 -13.71 35.56 -8.82
CA ASP A 74 -14.29 34.79 -9.93
C ASP A 74 -14.37 35.39 -11.37
N SER A 75 -14.33 36.71 -11.53
CA SER A 75 -14.54 37.48 -12.77
C SER A 75 -13.33 37.45 -13.72
N ILE A 76 -12.12 37.29 -13.18
CA ILE A 76 -10.81 37.15 -13.87
C ILE A 76 -10.72 36.00 -14.86
N PHE A 77 -11.57 34.99 -14.69
CA PHE A 77 -11.62 33.84 -15.57
C PHE A 77 -12.84 33.87 -16.51
N VAL A 78 -13.58 34.98 -16.58
CA VAL A 78 -14.78 35.11 -17.42
C VAL A 78 -14.40 35.83 -18.72
N GLN A 79 -14.61 35.16 -19.85
CA GLN A 79 -14.38 35.73 -21.16
C GLN A 79 -15.50 36.75 -21.48
N GLY A 80 -15.21 38.06 -21.50
CA GLY A 80 -16.24 39.06 -21.76
C GLY A 80 -15.73 40.51 -21.87
N LYS A 81 -16.35 41.29 -22.77
CA LYS A 81 -16.03 42.71 -23.01
C LYS A 81 -16.49 43.59 -21.83
N ARG A 82 -15.59 43.92 -20.90
CA ARG A 82 -15.73 45.01 -19.93
C ARG A 82 -14.39 45.75 -19.75
N PRO A 83 -14.39 47.02 -19.30
CA PRO A 83 -13.21 47.86 -19.11
C PRO A 83 -12.35 47.48 -17.88
N GLU A 84 -12.36 46.21 -17.46
CA GLU A 84 -11.67 45.72 -16.25
C GLU A 84 -10.45 44.89 -16.66
N PHE A 85 -9.43 44.73 -15.79
CA PHE A 85 -8.23 43.92 -16.06
C PHE A 85 -8.54 42.41 -15.93
N TRP A 86 -8.24 41.58 -16.94
CA TRP A 86 -8.47 40.11 -16.93
C TRP A 86 -7.47 39.33 -17.79
N TRP A 87 -7.47 37.99 -17.70
CA TRP A 87 -6.59 37.13 -18.50
C TRP A 87 -7.36 36.40 -19.62
N GLN A 88 -6.91 36.55 -20.87
CA GLN A 88 -7.43 35.81 -22.01
C GLN A 88 -6.69 34.48 -22.19
N PHE A 89 -7.47 33.39 -22.24
CA PHE A 89 -6.99 32.05 -22.58
C PHE A 89 -7.11 31.83 -24.09
N ASN A 90 -5.97 31.58 -24.75
CA ASN A 90 -5.93 31.37 -26.19
C ASN A 90 -6.06 29.87 -26.53
N SER A 91 -6.61 29.56 -27.71
CA SER A 91 -6.84 28.17 -28.17
C SER A 91 -5.56 27.35 -28.35
N VAL A 92 -4.39 27.98 -28.30
CA VAL A 92 -3.06 27.36 -28.41
C VAL A 92 -2.41 27.08 -27.04
N GLY A 93 -3.17 27.20 -25.94
CA GLY A 93 -2.69 26.92 -24.59
C GLY A 93 -1.81 28.02 -23.98
N SER A 94 -1.84 29.24 -24.53
CA SER A 94 -1.19 30.42 -23.97
C SER A 94 -2.18 31.32 -23.23
N ILE A 95 -1.67 32.16 -22.34
CA ILE A 95 -2.45 33.17 -21.63
C ILE A 95 -1.96 34.57 -21.97
N GLN A 96 -2.88 35.52 -22.11
CA GLN A 96 -2.59 36.89 -22.51
C GLN A 96 -3.26 37.86 -21.53
N GLY A 97 -2.54 38.91 -21.12
CA GLY A 97 -3.18 39.96 -20.31
C GLY A 97 -4.20 40.77 -21.13
N GLN A 98 -5.21 41.36 -20.48
CA GLN A 98 -6.25 42.20 -21.10
C GLN A 98 -6.61 43.37 -20.16
N GLY A 99 -6.68 44.59 -20.70
CA GLY A 99 -7.09 45.80 -19.98
C GLY A 99 -7.80 46.81 -20.90
N ASP A 100 -8.40 47.85 -20.30
CA ASP A 100 -9.14 48.90 -21.02
C ASP A 100 -8.23 49.73 -21.93
N THR A 101 -8.83 50.27 -22.98
CA THR A 101 -8.22 50.87 -24.17
C THR A 101 -6.98 51.75 -23.96
N ASP A 102 -6.02 51.58 -24.87
CA ASP A 102 -4.81 52.37 -25.15
C ASP A 102 -3.58 52.15 -24.26
N CYS A 103 -2.48 51.81 -24.93
CA CYS A 103 -1.13 51.78 -24.38
C CYS A 103 -0.83 53.12 -23.70
N GLU A 104 -0.63 53.17 -22.38
CA GLU A 104 -0.03 54.37 -21.79
C GLU A 104 1.39 54.52 -22.36
N PRO A 105 1.68 55.56 -23.18
CA PRO A 105 3.00 55.75 -23.74
C PRO A 105 4.00 55.99 -22.61
N VAL A 106 5.20 55.42 -22.74
CA VAL A 106 6.32 55.61 -21.80
C VAL A 106 6.66 57.10 -21.59
N GLU A 107 6.24 57.96 -22.52
CA GLU A 107 6.44 59.42 -22.52
C GLU A 107 5.69 60.19 -21.40
N TRP A 108 4.80 59.56 -20.63
CA TRP A 108 3.99 60.24 -19.57
C TRP A 108 4.41 59.95 -18.12
N GLY A 109 5.69 59.63 -17.85
CA GLY A 109 6.21 59.60 -16.47
C GLY A 109 5.50 58.63 -15.51
N GLY A 110 4.70 57.71 -16.03
CA GLY A 110 4.00 56.68 -15.26
C GLY A 110 5.00 55.74 -14.62
N LYS A 111 5.05 55.73 -13.29
CA LYS A 111 5.95 54.87 -12.52
C LYS A 111 5.67 53.41 -12.84
N PHE A 112 6.73 52.63 -13.07
CA PHE A 112 6.70 51.17 -12.94
C PHE A 112 6.01 50.81 -11.61
N GLY A 113 4.93 50.02 -11.66
CA GLY A 113 4.17 49.57 -10.48
C GLY A 113 2.81 50.23 -10.23
N THR A 114 2.28 51.04 -11.15
CA THR A 114 1.00 51.74 -10.95
C THR A 114 -0.22 50.89 -11.30
N SER A 115 -0.19 50.03 -12.33
CA SER A 115 -1.29 49.10 -12.62
C SER A 115 -0.79 47.84 -13.30
N TYR A 116 -0.95 46.71 -12.61
CA TYR A 116 -0.64 45.38 -13.13
C TYR A 116 -1.74 44.42 -12.75
N GLN A 117 -1.95 43.45 -13.63
CA GLN A 117 -2.60 42.20 -13.27
C GLN A 117 -1.53 41.15 -13.04
N TYR A 118 -1.60 40.50 -11.88
CA TYR A 118 -0.69 39.45 -11.49
C TYR A 118 -1.41 38.11 -11.57
N LEU A 119 -0.61 37.08 -11.79
CA LEU A 119 -0.96 35.70 -11.61
C LEU A 119 0.16 35.08 -10.76
N THR A 120 -0.17 34.63 -9.55
CA THR A 120 0.78 34.10 -8.57
C THR A 120 0.44 32.65 -8.24
N TYR A 121 1.43 31.76 -8.33
CA TYR A 121 1.26 30.36 -7.95
C TYR A 121 1.41 30.24 -6.44
N THR A 122 0.29 30.11 -5.73
CA THR A 122 0.29 30.12 -4.26
C THR A 122 0.24 28.73 -3.63
N ALA A 123 0.06 27.68 -4.44
CA ALA A 123 0.04 26.31 -3.96
C ALA A 123 1.39 25.85 -3.39
N LYS A 124 2.51 26.38 -3.89
CA LYS A 124 3.85 26.03 -3.40
C LYS A 124 4.84 27.19 -3.50
N ALA A 125 5.59 27.41 -2.41
CA ALA A 125 6.73 28.31 -2.37
C ALA A 125 8.02 27.55 -2.71
N TYR A 126 8.90 28.17 -3.48
CA TYR A 126 10.16 27.58 -3.92
C TYR A 126 11.35 28.35 -3.36
N ARG A 127 12.34 27.63 -2.85
CA ARG A 127 13.64 28.21 -2.46
C ARG A 127 14.70 27.97 -3.50
N ASN A 128 14.95 26.69 -3.80
CA ASN A 128 15.82 26.26 -4.87
C ASN A 128 14.95 25.64 -5.98
N PHE A 129 15.06 26.13 -7.21
CA PHE A 129 14.23 25.66 -8.32
C PHE A 129 14.83 26.00 -9.68
N SER A 130 14.28 25.39 -10.73
CA SER A 130 14.38 25.86 -12.11
C SER A 130 12.99 26.14 -12.67
N LEU A 131 12.86 27.22 -13.41
CA LEU A 131 11.64 27.73 -14.03
C LEU A 131 11.91 27.93 -15.53
N THR A 132 11.07 27.37 -16.39
CA THR A 132 11.03 27.72 -17.82
C THR A 132 9.74 28.45 -18.15
N LEU A 133 9.80 29.45 -19.03
CA LEU A 133 8.65 30.26 -19.43
C LEU A 133 8.93 30.97 -20.75
N ASN A 134 7.92 31.05 -21.63
CA ASN A 134 8.01 31.83 -22.85
C ASN A 134 7.15 33.09 -22.75
N THR A 135 7.70 34.22 -23.21
CA THR A 135 6.99 35.50 -23.30
C THR A 135 7.04 36.05 -24.72
N SER A 136 5.91 36.54 -25.23
CA SER A 136 5.85 37.30 -26.49
C SER A 136 4.90 38.48 -26.35
N GLY A 137 4.99 39.45 -27.26
CA GLY A 137 4.07 40.58 -27.23
C GLY A 137 4.15 41.54 -28.41
N ALA A 138 3.20 42.47 -28.46
CA ALA A 138 3.07 43.52 -29.47
C ALA A 138 3.27 44.92 -28.84
N TYR A 139 3.03 45.99 -29.63
CA TYR A 139 3.28 47.41 -29.27
C TYR A 139 3.04 47.74 -27.78
N CYS A 140 4.07 48.28 -27.12
CA CYS A 140 4.12 48.67 -25.70
C CYS A 140 3.96 47.53 -24.67
N SER A 141 4.11 46.26 -25.04
CA SER A 141 4.01 45.12 -24.09
C SER A 141 5.10 45.13 -23.02
N SER A 142 4.80 44.58 -21.84
CA SER A 142 5.80 44.36 -20.79
C SER A 142 5.46 43.06 -20.06
N ALA A 143 6.40 42.12 -20.08
CA ALA A 143 6.33 40.87 -19.36
C ALA A 143 7.13 40.99 -18.06
N VAL A 144 6.44 40.75 -16.94
CA VAL A 144 7.05 40.68 -15.61
C VAL A 144 7.11 39.22 -15.17
N ILE A 145 8.26 38.81 -14.64
CA ILE A 145 8.49 37.50 -14.02
C ILE A 145 9.14 37.76 -12.66
N SER A 146 8.55 37.22 -11.60
CA SER A 146 8.99 37.47 -10.24
C SER A 146 9.07 36.20 -9.43
N ILE A 147 10.13 36.10 -8.64
CA ILE A 147 10.46 34.96 -7.80
C ILE A 147 10.67 35.43 -6.36
N GLY A 148 10.42 34.56 -5.37
CA GLY A 148 10.50 34.96 -3.97
C GLY A 148 9.34 35.85 -3.52
N VAL A 149 8.18 35.78 -4.16
CA VAL A 149 7.00 36.57 -3.75
C VAL A 149 6.41 35.95 -2.47
N LYS A 150 6.17 36.73 -1.41
CA LYS A 150 5.58 36.21 -0.15
C LYS A 150 4.06 36.30 -0.11
N THR A 151 3.48 37.29 -0.80
CA THR A 151 2.04 37.53 -0.82
C THR A 151 1.62 37.84 -2.26
N ALA A 152 0.53 37.22 -2.73
CA ALA A 152 0.08 37.37 -4.11
C ALA A 152 -0.18 38.86 -4.46
N GLY A 153 0.35 39.31 -5.59
CA GLY A 153 0.30 40.71 -6.04
C GLY A 153 1.29 41.67 -5.37
N ASP A 154 2.00 41.26 -4.32
CA ASP A 154 3.03 42.08 -3.68
C ASP A 154 4.42 41.87 -4.30
N VAL A 155 4.48 42.08 -5.62
CA VAL A 155 5.66 41.78 -6.44
C VAL A 155 6.77 42.83 -6.29
N PHE A 156 6.41 44.10 -6.14
CA PHE A 156 7.39 45.19 -6.12
C PHE A 156 7.72 45.73 -4.72
N ASN A 157 6.87 45.46 -3.71
CA ASN A 157 7.13 45.94 -2.34
C ASN A 157 7.72 44.87 -1.41
N SER A 158 7.96 43.65 -1.91
CA SER A 158 8.54 42.57 -1.12
C SER A 158 10.07 42.60 -1.15
N ASP A 159 10.67 42.75 0.03
CA ASP A 159 12.13 42.71 0.25
C ASP A 159 12.78 41.38 -0.15
N ASN A 160 12.00 40.30 -0.22
CA ASN A 160 12.46 38.96 -0.57
C ASN A 160 12.37 38.67 -2.08
N SER A 161 11.68 39.53 -2.84
CA SER A 161 11.37 39.28 -4.24
C SER A 161 12.48 39.75 -5.18
N ILE A 162 12.64 39.02 -6.27
CA ILE A 162 13.46 39.40 -7.42
C ILE A 162 12.52 39.46 -8.62
N THR A 163 12.55 40.58 -9.33
CA THR A 163 11.63 40.87 -10.43
C THR A 163 12.42 41.19 -11.69
N ILE A 164 12.10 40.43 -12.73
CA ILE A 164 12.57 40.59 -14.11
C ILE A 164 11.45 41.25 -14.89
N VAL A 165 11.78 42.34 -15.58
CA VAL A 165 10.88 43.00 -16.50
C VAL A 165 11.50 43.05 -17.87
N SER A 166 10.81 42.48 -18.85
CA SER A 166 11.20 42.54 -20.25
C SER A 166 10.10 43.16 -21.09
N ASN A 167 10.48 43.78 -22.21
CA ASN A 167 9.55 44.23 -23.23
C ASN A 167 9.68 43.26 -24.41
N PRO A 168 8.66 42.45 -24.77
CA PRO A 168 8.78 41.50 -25.88
C PRO A 168 8.44 42.05 -27.30
N GLY A 169 8.03 43.33 -27.49
CA GLY A 169 7.89 43.99 -28.81
C GLY A 169 7.11 45.33 -28.77
N ASN A 170 7.10 46.27 -29.74
CA ASN A 170 7.87 46.61 -30.96
C ASN A 170 7.61 48.11 -31.29
N SER A 171 8.67 48.94 -31.37
CA SER A 171 8.81 50.15 -32.24
C SER A 171 8.67 51.60 -31.71
N ARG A 172 8.93 51.88 -30.42
CA ARG A 172 9.27 53.27 -30.00
C ARG A 172 10.34 53.42 -28.91
N ASP A 173 10.65 52.38 -28.14
CA ASP A 173 11.47 52.52 -26.93
C ASP A 173 12.90 52.01 -27.10
N ALA A 174 13.87 52.74 -26.54
CA ALA A 174 15.30 52.37 -26.51
C ALA A 174 15.62 51.12 -25.66
N GLU A 175 14.58 50.52 -25.07
CA GLU A 175 14.61 49.34 -24.20
C GLU A 175 14.15 48.05 -24.92
N ASP A 176 13.69 48.14 -26.18
CA ASP A 176 13.44 46.95 -27.00
C ASP A 176 14.74 46.13 -27.11
N GLY A 177 14.71 44.87 -26.67
CA GLY A 177 15.83 43.92 -26.73
C GLY A 177 16.58 43.81 -25.42
N LYS A 178 16.09 44.45 -24.37
CA LYS A 178 16.63 44.40 -23.02
C LYS A 178 15.61 43.89 -22.02
N PHE A 179 16.12 43.47 -20.87
CA PHE A 179 15.34 43.24 -19.67
C PHE A 179 16.04 43.89 -18.48
N LYS A 180 15.23 44.27 -17.51
CA LYS A 180 15.64 44.85 -16.26
C LYS A 180 15.43 43.82 -15.16
N ILE A 181 16.43 43.57 -14.34
CA ILE A 181 16.34 42.71 -13.15
C ILE A 181 16.59 43.55 -11.90
N SER A 182 15.73 43.40 -10.89
CA SER A 182 15.75 44.24 -9.69
C SER A 182 15.25 43.48 -8.46
N GLY A 183 15.69 43.89 -7.28
CA GLY A 183 15.30 43.30 -5.99
C GLY A 183 16.40 43.47 -4.94
N LYS A 184 16.03 43.66 -3.67
CA LYS A 184 16.99 43.71 -2.55
C LYS A 184 17.87 42.45 -2.43
N PRO A 185 17.42 41.25 -2.85
CA PRO A 185 18.29 40.08 -2.75
C PRO A 185 19.46 40.03 -3.74
N LEU A 186 19.49 40.87 -4.76
CA LEU A 186 20.61 40.91 -5.72
C LEU A 186 21.81 41.62 -5.07
N ALA A 187 22.93 40.92 -4.92
CA ALA A 187 24.15 41.50 -4.36
C ALA A 187 24.68 42.67 -5.20
N GLU A 188 24.52 42.59 -6.52
CA GLU A 188 24.97 43.60 -7.49
C GLU A 188 23.93 44.72 -7.73
N GLY A 189 22.78 44.66 -7.03
CA GLY A 189 21.69 45.61 -7.22
C GLY A 189 20.96 45.45 -8.56
N GLU A 190 20.26 46.49 -8.95
CA GLU A 190 19.46 46.54 -10.18
C GLU A 190 20.34 46.58 -11.43
N GLN A 191 19.99 45.78 -12.46
CA GLN A 191 20.71 45.73 -13.73
C GLN A 191 19.77 45.78 -14.94
N THR A 192 20.29 46.31 -16.05
CA THR A 192 19.64 46.28 -17.37
C THR A 192 20.54 45.51 -18.34
N LEU A 193 20.01 44.44 -18.91
CA LEU A 193 20.76 43.41 -19.66
C LEU A 193 20.07 43.10 -20.98
N SER A 194 20.78 42.49 -21.93
CA SER A 194 20.23 42.18 -23.26
C SER A 194 19.45 40.86 -23.27
N ALA A 195 18.26 40.87 -23.87
CA ALA A 195 17.42 39.69 -24.08
C ALA A 195 17.64 39.00 -25.44
N ASN A 196 18.51 39.56 -26.32
CA ASN A 196 18.89 39.03 -27.64
C ASN A 196 17.70 38.40 -28.40
N TYR A 197 16.81 39.21 -28.96
CA TYR A 197 15.60 38.69 -29.61
C TYR A 197 15.88 37.71 -30.74
N ASN A 198 15.13 36.62 -30.76
CA ASN A 198 15.01 35.75 -31.92
C ASN A 198 14.20 36.45 -33.04
N LYS A 199 14.42 36.06 -34.31
CA LYS A 199 13.68 36.52 -35.50
C LYS A 199 12.15 36.37 -35.37
N SER A 200 11.68 35.50 -34.47
CA SER A 200 10.27 35.25 -34.13
C SER A 200 9.65 36.22 -33.11
N LYS A 201 10.42 37.13 -32.50
CA LYS A 201 9.95 38.12 -31.50
C LYS A 201 9.35 37.48 -30.23
N GLN A 202 9.90 36.36 -29.80
CA GLN A 202 9.60 35.66 -28.54
C GLN A 202 10.86 35.59 -27.69
N SER A 203 10.70 35.66 -26.36
CA SER A 203 11.76 35.43 -25.38
C SER A 203 11.51 34.12 -24.65
N ASN A 204 12.49 33.22 -24.69
CA ASN A 204 12.49 31.96 -23.98
C ASN A 204 13.33 32.11 -22.71
N TRP A 205 12.71 31.98 -21.55
CA TRP A 205 13.32 32.17 -20.25
C TRP A 205 13.61 30.83 -19.58
N MET A 206 14.80 30.72 -19.00
CA MET A 206 15.15 29.70 -18.02
C MET A 206 15.77 30.39 -16.81
N ILE A 207 15.14 30.23 -15.65
CA ILE A 207 15.51 30.92 -14.42
C ILE A 207 15.74 29.84 -13.37
N SER A 208 16.93 29.76 -12.80
CA SER A 208 17.22 28.84 -11.70
C SER A 208 17.76 29.57 -10.49
N VAL A 209 17.32 29.14 -9.31
CA VAL A 209 17.94 29.49 -8.04
C VAL A 209 18.45 28.21 -7.41
N ILE A 210 19.76 28.14 -7.18
CA ILE A 210 20.40 27.01 -6.51
C ILE A 210 21.41 27.60 -5.53
N ASP A 211 21.19 27.36 -4.24
CA ASP A 211 22.14 27.70 -3.16
C ASP A 211 22.62 29.16 -3.21
N ASN A 212 21.64 30.09 -3.19
CA ASN A 212 21.84 31.54 -3.27
C ASN A 212 22.51 32.03 -4.56
N ARG A 213 22.45 31.25 -5.65
CA ARG A 213 22.89 31.67 -6.98
C ARG A 213 21.70 31.68 -7.91
N LEU A 214 21.41 32.86 -8.46
CA LEU A 214 20.40 33.04 -9.49
C LEU A 214 21.08 32.99 -10.87
N THR A 215 20.61 32.10 -11.73
CA THR A 215 20.96 32.08 -13.16
C THR A 215 19.73 32.44 -13.96
N VAL A 216 19.86 33.41 -14.85
CA VAL A 216 18.82 33.82 -15.81
C VAL A 216 19.37 33.64 -17.21
N THR A 217 18.80 32.70 -17.94
CA THR A 217 19.09 32.49 -19.36
C THR A 217 17.90 32.97 -20.18
N VAL A 218 18.16 33.85 -21.15
CA VAL A 218 17.15 34.34 -22.08
C VAL A 218 17.65 34.21 -23.50
N ASN A 219 16.89 33.50 -24.36
CA ASN A 219 17.25 33.25 -25.76
C ASN A 219 18.69 32.71 -25.94
N GLY A 220 19.16 31.85 -25.03
CA GLY A 220 20.51 31.27 -25.05
C GLY A 220 21.62 32.18 -24.52
N THR A 221 21.29 33.34 -23.95
CA THR A 221 22.28 34.20 -23.26
C THR A 221 22.10 34.08 -21.75
N GLU A 222 23.15 33.61 -21.06
CA GLU A 222 23.17 33.35 -19.61
C GLU A 222 23.72 34.56 -18.82
N TYR A 223 23.03 34.90 -17.73
CA TYR A 223 23.46 35.88 -16.73
C TYR A 223 23.41 35.26 -15.33
N LYS A 224 24.44 35.50 -14.52
CA LYS A 224 24.60 34.90 -13.18
C LYS A 224 24.65 35.99 -12.12
N PHE A 225 23.90 35.81 -11.05
CA PHE A 225 23.80 36.76 -9.93
C PHE A 225 23.99 36.03 -8.61
N ALA A 226 24.77 36.63 -7.71
CA ALA A 226 24.80 36.22 -6.32
C ALA A 226 23.58 36.78 -5.57
N LEU A 227 22.93 35.93 -4.79
CA LEU A 227 21.85 36.33 -3.90
C LEU A 227 22.37 36.47 -2.47
N ASN A 228 21.89 37.50 -1.77
CA ASN A 228 22.17 37.72 -0.35
C ASN A 228 21.04 37.16 0.54
N ASP A 229 21.19 37.34 1.85
CA ASP A 229 20.29 36.75 2.86
C ASP A 229 18.85 37.28 2.84
N TYR A 230 18.55 38.33 2.06
CA TYR A 230 17.16 38.75 1.83
C TYR A 230 16.37 37.70 1.04
N TYR A 231 17.03 36.85 0.24
CA TYR A 231 16.35 35.78 -0.49
C TYR A 231 16.19 34.53 0.38
N THR A 232 14.95 34.25 0.78
CA THR A 232 14.57 33.06 1.56
C THR A 232 13.67 32.09 0.79
N GLY A 233 13.49 32.32 -0.52
CA GLY A 233 12.50 31.61 -1.34
C GLY A 233 11.08 32.19 -1.22
N GLY A 234 10.16 31.75 -2.07
CA GLY A 234 8.78 32.23 -2.10
C GLY A 234 8.02 31.78 -3.34
N TYR A 235 6.84 32.34 -3.56
CA TYR A 235 5.99 32.06 -4.70
C TYR A 235 6.55 32.64 -6.00
N ILE A 236 6.13 32.05 -7.11
CA ILE A 236 6.42 32.53 -8.47
C ILE A 236 5.21 33.31 -8.96
N SER A 237 5.46 34.48 -9.54
CA SER A 237 4.41 35.32 -10.12
C SER A 237 4.82 35.87 -11.48
N PHE A 238 3.84 36.07 -12.34
CA PHE A 238 4.00 36.84 -13.57
C PHE A 238 2.94 37.92 -13.63
N ALA A 239 3.25 39.00 -14.32
CA ALA A 239 2.35 40.14 -14.43
C ALA A 239 2.37 40.74 -15.83
N SER A 240 1.18 41.08 -16.33
CA SER A 240 1.06 41.88 -17.53
C SER A 240 0.70 43.32 -17.17
N ARG A 241 1.37 44.27 -17.85
CA ARG A 241 1.03 45.70 -17.78
C ARG A 241 -0.15 46.06 -18.68
N ASN A 242 -0.38 45.33 -19.78
CA ASN A 242 -1.41 45.64 -20.77
C ASN A 242 -1.88 44.42 -21.59
N SER A 243 -2.74 44.70 -22.58
CA SER A 243 -3.47 43.69 -23.35
C SER A 243 -2.63 42.86 -24.33
N TYR A 244 -1.31 43.05 -24.42
CA TYR A 244 -0.50 42.50 -25.52
C TYR A 244 0.61 41.54 -25.08
N THR A 245 0.81 41.31 -23.78
CA THR A 245 1.81 40.33 -23.29
C THR A 245 1.19 38.93 -23.23
N VAL A 246 1.85 37.96 -23.86
CA VAL A 246 1.48 36.54 -23.89
C VAL A 246 2.51 35.69 -23.14
N TYR A 247 2.03 34.78 -22.31
CA TYR A 247 2.81 33.78 -21.57
C TYR A 247 2.45 32.37 -22.04
N SER A 248 3.44 31.50 -22.15
CA SER A 248 3.25 30.09 -22.54
C SER A 248 4.38 29.19 -22.03
N ALA A 249 4.16 27.87 -22.05
CA ALA A 249 5.17 26.86 -21.73
C ALA A 249 5.82 27.04 -20.33
N LEU A 250 5.01 27.21 -19.30
CA LEU A 250 5.49 27.28 -17.93
C LEU A 250 5.84 25.88 -17.39
N SER A 251 7.05 25.74 -16.85
CA SER A 251 7.39 24.62 -15.97
C SER A 251 8.24 25.10 -14.80
N VAL A 252 7.99 24.59 -13.60
CA VAL A 252 8.78 24.83 -12.39
C VAL A 252 9.16 23.50 -11.77
N ARG A 253 10.42 23.35 -11.43
CA ARG A 253 10.98 22.18 -10.75
C ARG A 253 11.69 22.64 -9.50
N GLU A 254 11.31 22.12 -8.33
CA GLU A 254 12.11 22.27 -7.13
C GLU A 254 13.43 21.51 -7.28
N ILE A 255 14.51 22.12 -6.79
CA ILE A 255 15.86 21.54 -6.85
C ILE A 255 16.35 21.39 -5.42
N GLU A 256 16.72 20.18 -5.03
CA GLU A 256 17.36 19.99 -3.73
C GLU A 256 18.76 20.61 -3.73
N SER A 257 19.14 21.23 -2.61
CA SER A 257 20.47 21.82 -2.41
C SER A 257 21.58 20.81 -2.76
N ASN A 258 22.66 21.26 -3.43
CA ASN A 258 23.76 20.44 -3.95
C ASN A 258 23.44 19.50 -5.14
N SER A 259 22.32 19.66 -5.85
CA SER A 259 22.03 18.92 -7.08
C SER A 259 22.61 19.62 -8.32
N TYR A 260 23.07 18.86 -9.32
CA TYR A 260 23.42 19.38 -10.65
C TYR A 260 22.15 19.51 -11.51
N TYR A 261 22.03 20.58 -12.30
CA TYR A 261 20.89 20.80 -13.20
C TYR A 261 21.34 21.27 -14.57
N ALA A 262 20.70 20.75 -15.62
CA ALA A 262 20.87 21.18 -17.01
C ALA A 262 19.53 21.25 -17.74
N SER A 263 19.24 22.37 -18.39
CA SER A 263 18.02 22.52 -19.20
C SER A 263 18.05 21.70 -20.50
N LEU A 264 19.24 21.35 -20.96
CA LEU A 264 19.53 20.63 -22.21
C LEU A 264 19.14 21.40 -23.48
N SER A 265 19.05 22.74 -23.42
CA SER A 265 18.63 23.57 -24.56
C SER A 265 19.71 24.49 -25.12
N ASP A 266 20.85 24.62 -24.43
CA ASP A 266 21.93 25.52 -24.82
C ASP A 266 23.27 24.77 -24.85
N PHE A 267 23.79 24.54 -26.06
CA PHE A 267 24.98 23.71 -26.24
C PHE A 267 26.28 24.38 -25.80
N ASP A 268 26.34 25.71 -25.78
CA ASP A 268 27.52 26.42 -25.28
C ASP A 268 27.60 26.32 -23.76
N VAL A 269 26.44 26.38 -23.09
CA VAL A 269 26.33 26.11 -21.65
C VAL A 269 26.69 24.65 -21.35
N LEU A 270 26.11 23.69 -22.08
CA LEU A 270 26.39 22.26 -21.86
C LEU A 270 27.89 21.95 -22.03
N LYS A 271 28.55 22.47 -23.07
CA LYS A 271 30.01 22.31 -23.25
C LYS A 271 30.80 22.86 -22.05
N LYS A 272 30.42 24.04 -21.55
CA LYS A 272 31.09 24.70 -20.42
C LYS A 272 30.88 23.93 -19.11
N ASP A 273 29.73 23.31 -18.94
CA ASP A 273 29.41 22.47 -17.80
C ASP A 273 30.06 21.07 -17.88
N GLY A 274 30.71 20.74 -18.99
CA GLY A 274 31.41 19.47 -19.19
C GLY A 274 30.56 18.38 -19.83
N TRP A 275 29.68 18.74 -20.76
CA TRP A 275 29.01 17.78 -21.63
C TRP A 275 29.74 17.60 -22.95
N THR A 276 29.92 16.34 -23.36
CA THR A 276 30.54 15.97 -24.65
C THR A 276 29.59 15.10 -25.47
N ALA A 277 29.62 15.24 -26.79
CA ALA A 277 28.80 14.43 -27.69
C ALA A 277 29.63 13.34 -28.36
N ALA A 278 28.99 12.21 -28.63
CA ALA A 278 29.54 11.12 -29.41
C ALA A 278 28.46 10.48 -30.29
N PHE A 279 28.88 9.82 -31.37
CA PHE A 279 28.02 9.17 -32.34
C PHE A 279 28.49 7.76 -32.67
N SER A 280 27.56 6.84 -32.88
CA SER A 280 27.85 5.54 -33.49
C SER A 280 26.77 5.14 -34.49
N GLN A 281 27.23 4.56 -35.60
CA GLN A 281 26.40 3.85 -36.57
C GLN A 281 26.58 2.35 -36.35
N ASP A 282 25.64 1.76 -35.61
CA ASP A 282 25.52 0.37 -35.20
C ASP A 282 26.31 -0.05 -33.93
N PRO A 283 26.11 0.67 -32.81
CA PRO A 283 26.77 0.36 -31.55
C PRO A 283 26.44 -1.00 -30.94
N GLN A 284 25.33 -1.66 -31.34
CA GLN A 284 24.99 -3.03 -30.92
C GLN A 284 25.71 -4.11 -31.75
N ARG A 285 26.46 -3.75 -32.80
CA ARG A 285 27.24 -4.66 -33.66
C ARG A 285 28.72 -4.24 -33.72
N ASP A 286 29.27 -3.91 -32.56
CA ASP A 286 30.70 -3.64 -32.34
C ASP A 286 31.26 -2.37 -32.99
N VAL A 287 30.41 -1.39 -33.32
CA VAL A 287 30.88 -0.05 -33.74
C VAL A 287 30.91 0.88 -32.52
N ALA A 288 32.11 1.16 -32.01
CA ALA A 288 32.27 2.07 -30.86
C ALA A 288 31.77 3.49 -31.16
N PHE A 289 31.34 4.21 -30.13
CA PHE A 289 31.06 5.64 -30.23
C PHE A 289 32.34 6.41 -30.52
N ALA A 290 32.24 7.42 -31.40
CA ALA A 290 33.29 8.38 -31.67
C ALA A 290 32.84 9.77 -31.24
N ASP A 291 33.72 10.50 -30.54
CA ASP A 291 33.44 11.88 -30.11
C ASP A 291 33.19 12.79 -31.34
N CYS A 292 32.25 13.73 -31.19
CA CYS A 292 31.85 14.66 -32.24
C CYS A 292 31.43 16.01 -31.65
N GLU A 293 31.26 17.03 -32.49
CA GLU A 293 30.68 18.29 -32.02
C GLU A 293 29.21 18.10 -31.68
N ILE A 294 28.74 18.70 -30.58
CA ILE A 294 27.34 18.56 -30.14
C ILE A 294 26.37 18.94 -31.27
N THR A 295 26.69 19.98 -32.04
CA THR A 295 25.85 20.47 -33.15
C THR A 295 25.79 19.56 -34.36
N ASP A 296 26.70 18.58 -34.48
CA ASP A 296 26.67 17.64 -35.62
C ASP A 296 25.49 16.67 -35.47
N GLN A 297 25.24 16.23 -34.24
CA GLN A 297 24.25 15.19 -33.94
C GLN A 297 23.05 15.69 -33.16
N PHE A 298 23.13 16.88 -32.56
CA PHE A 298 22.07 17.44 -31.75
C PHE A 298 21.65 18.83 -32.21
N LYS A 299 20.35 19.10 -32.07
CA LYS A 299 19.73 20.41 -32.21
C LYS A 299 18.86 20.68 -30.99
N SER A 300 18.57 21.95 -30.75
CA SER A 300 17.64 22.32 -29.69
C SER A 300 16.45 23.11 -30.20
N ASP A 301 15.30 22.45 -30.21
CA ASP A 301 13.97 23.02 -30.47
C ASP A 301 13.12 22.90 -29.19
N ASN A 302 13.65 23.34 -28.03
CA ASN A 302 13.09 23.18 -26.66
C ASN A 302 13.54 21.90 -25.91
N GLY A 303 14.84 21.60 -25.95
CA GLY A 303 15.45 20.42 -25.32
C GLY A 303 16.49 19.78 -26.24
N LEU A 304 17.10 18.68 -25.80
CA LEU A 304 18.04 17.90 -26.59
C LEU A 304 17.29 17.01 -27.56
N GLN A 305 17.59 17.14 -28.86
CA GLN A 305 17.00 16.37 -29.94
C GLN A 305 18.07 15.97 -30.95
N HIS A 306 17.95 14.78 -31.54
CA HIS A 306 18.84 14.33 -32.61
C HIS A 306 18.62 15.12 -33.93
N THR A 307 19.69 15.51 -34.64
CA THR A 307 19.66 16.24 -35.92
C THR A 307 19.36 15.34 -37.11
N GLY A 308 19.86 14.12 -37.09
CA GLY A 308 19.62 13.13 -38.14
C GLY A 308 18.12 12.90 -38.27
N GLY A 309 17.58 13.22 -39.45
CA GLY A 309 16.19 12.95 -39.79
C GLY A 309 15.89 11.50 -39.46
N GLY A 310 14.80 11.25 -38.74
CA GLY A 310 14.46 9.87 -38.40
C GLY A 310 14.40 9.02 -39.66
N PHE A 311 14.49 7.69 -39.53
CA PHE A 311 13.98 6.87 -40.62
C PHE A 311 14.93 6.51 -41.76
N ASP A 312 16.26 6.55 -41.59
CA ASP A 312 17.28 6.54 -42.66
C ASP A 312 17.39 7.83 -43.51
N PRO A 313 18.47 8.64 -43.37
CA PRO A 313 18.73 9.76 -44.27
C PRO A 313 19.06 9.35 -45.73
N TYR A 314 19.17 8.05 -46.04
CA TYR A 314 19.56 7.47 -47.33
C TYR A 314 18.47 6.64 -48.05
N GLY A 315 17.21 6.65 -47.58
CA GLY A 315 16.04 6.24 -48.35
C GLY A 315 15.79 4.74 -48.55
N LYS A 316 16.16 3.88 -47.61
CA LYS A 316 15.92 2.43 -47.64
C LYS A 316 15.28 1.92 -46.34
N THR A 317 13.99 2.21 -46.10
CA THR A 317 13.06 1.31 -45.36
C THR A 317 11.71 1.97 -45.12
N SER A 318 10.64 1.30 -45.54
CA SER A 318 9.26 1.58 -45.14
C SER A 318 8.99 1.06 -43.71
N TRP A 319 7.94 1.58 -43.06
CA TRP A 319 7.42 1.26 -41.71
C TRP A 319 7.34 -0.24 -41.35
N GLN A 320 7.42 -1.15 -42.33
CA GLN A 320 7.30 -2.60 -42.17
C GLN A 320 8.64 -3.37 -42.16
N ASN A 321 9.79 -2.69 -42.29
CA ASN A 321 11.09 -3.37 -42.50
C ASN A 321 12.21 -3.01 -41.49
N TRP A 322 11.94 -2.33 -40.37
CA TRP A 322 12.99 -2.14 -39.35
C TRP A 322 13.12 -3.31 -38.41
N LYS A 323 14.36 -3.79 -38.29
CA LYS A 323 14.75 -4.90 -37.42
C LYS A 323 15.42 -4.43 -36.12
N ASP A 324 15.84 -3.16 -36.00
CA ASP A 324 16.65 -2.70 -34.86
C ASP A 324 16.62 -1.16 -34.61
N PRO A 325 16.20 -0.68 -33.42
CA PRO A 325 16.20 0.74 -33.05
C PRO A 325 17.56 1.31 -32.64
N PHE A 326 18.62 0.50 -32.50
CA PHE A 326 19.93 0.95 -31.99
C PHE A 326 20.97 1.22 -33.07
N THR A 327 20.57 1.33 -34.35
CA THR A 327 21.51 1.46 -35.48
C THR A 327 22.16 2.83 -35.59
N PHE A 328 21.51 3.90 -35.13
CA PHE A 328 22.10 5.24 -35.17
C PHE A 328 21.89 5.86 -33.81
N MET A 329 22.96 6.03 -33.04
CA MET A 329 22.87 6.57 -31.68
C MET A 329 23.77 7.78 -31.57
N ALA A 330 23.19 8.92 -31.21
CA ALA A 330 23.96 10.01 -30.62
C ALA A 330 23.82 9.94 -29.11
N ALA A 331 24.91 10.24 -28.41
CA ALA A 331 24.99 10.24 -26.97
C ALA A 331 25.62 11.54 -26.49
N LEU A 332 25.05 12.13 -25.45
CA LEU A 332 25.57 13.30 -24.77
C LEU A 332 25.96 12.87 -23.35
N THR A 333 27.26 12.89 -23.02
CA THR A 333 27.81 12.41 -21.75
C THR A 333 28.19 13.57 -20.84
N TYR A 334 27.81 13.52 -19.56
CA TYR A 334 28.28 14.47 -18.55
C TYR A 334 29.63 14.02 -17.99
N THR A 335 30.72 14.65 -18.43
CA THR A 335 32.10 14.24 -18.13
C THR A 335 32.70 14.94 -16.90
N ALA A 336 32.00 15.92 -16.31
CA ALA A 336 32.53 16.66 -15.17
C ALA A 336 32.50 15.86 -13.86
N LYS A 337 31.64 14.84 -13.74
CA LYS A 337 31.51 14.04 -12.52
C LYS A 337 31.03 12.61 -12.82
N GLN A 338 31.67 11.62 -12.19
CA GLN A 338 31.16 10.26 -12.12
C GLN A 338 30.18 10.11 -10.95
N TYR A 339 29.16 9.30 -11.15
CA TYR A 339 28.15 8.97 -10.14
C TYR A 339 28.16 7.47 -9.89
N LYS A 340 28.20 7.10 -8.61
CA LYS A 340 27.98 5.71 -8.18
C LYS A 340 26.53 5.53 -7.75
N TYR A 341 26.13 6.18 -6.66
CA TYR A 341 24.73 6.20 -6.23
C TYR A 341 24.17 7.60 -6.40
N PHE A 342 22.96 7.68 -6.93
CA PHE A 342 22.37 8.96 -7.32
C PHE A 342 20.86 8.86 -7.52
N THR A 343 20.20 10.00 -7.42
CA THR A 343 18.88 10.21 -8.02
C THR A 343 19.04 11.13 -9.22
N LEU A 344 18.49 10.73 -10.36
CA LEU A 344 18.43 11.50 -11.59
C LEU A 344 16.97 11.73 -11.94
N SER A 345 16.65 12.90 -12.46
CA SER A 345 15.33 13.14 -13.04
C SER A 345 15.45 13.97 -14.31
N VAL A 346 14.75 13.57 -15.37
CA VAL A 346 14.79 14.22 -16.69
C VAL A 346 13.43 14.17 -17.35
N ASP A 347 13.01 15.27 -17.98
CA ASP A 347 11.80 15.26 -18.79
C ASP A 347 12.12 14.66 -20.16
N TYR A 348 11.28 13.75 -20.63
CA TYR A 348 11.39 13.13 -21.94
C TYR A 348 10.08 13.22 -22.71
N MET A 349 10.16 13.18 -24.03
CA MET A 349 8.99 13.06 -24.92
C MET A 349 9.36 12.13 -26.08
N MET A 350 8.40 11.38 -26.59
CA MET A 350 8.52 10.60 -27.82
C MET A 350 7.34 10.88 -28.74
N ALA A 351 7.55 11.05 -30.05
CA ALA A 351 6.47 11.10 -31.05
C ALA A 351 5.83 9.71 -31.31
N ASP A 352 4.88 9.63 -32.26
CA ASP A 352 4.04 8.44 -32.59
C ASP A 352 4.76 7.06 -32.57
N ALA A 353 4.05 5.93 -32.45
CA ALA A 353 4.65 4.60 -32.21
C ALA A 353 5.63 4.08 -33.31
N GLY A 354 6.71 3.40 -32.91
CA GLY A 354 7.65 2.71 -33.82
C GLY A 354 9.07 3.29 -33.92
N TYR A 355 9.46 4.20 -33.02
CA TYR A 355 10.68 5.01 -33.11
C TYR A 355 11.57 4.80 -31.87
N PRO A 356 12.91 4.93 -31.98
CA PRO A 356 13.83 4.58 -30.89
C PRO A 356 13.68 5.47 -29.65
N TRP A 357 13.88 4.84 -28.50
CA TRP A 357 13.60 5.40 -27.18
C TRP A 357 14.63 6.47 -26.75
N PRO A 358 14.23 7.47 -25.94
CA PRO A 358 15.16 8.31 -25.18
C PRO A 358 15.76 7.46 -24.07
N ILE A 359 17.08 7.31 -24.07
CA ILE A 359 17.79 6.39 -23.17
C ILE A 359 18.68 7.19 -22.24
N VAL A 360 18.58 6.91 -20.94
CA VAL A 360 19.59 7.34 -19.98
C VAL A 360 20.49 6.15 -19.71
N THR A 361 21.80 6.31 -19.93
CA THR A 361 22.80 5.32 -19.52
C THR A 361 23.65 5.82 -18.37
N PHE A 362 24.15 4.90 -17.55
CA PHE A 362 25.05 5.19 -16.45
C PHE A 362 25.97 4.00 -16.16
N GLY A 363 27.05 4.24 -15.40
CA GLY A 363 27.99 3.18 -15.01
C GLY A 363 29.20 3.00 -15.92
N GLN A 364 29.21 3.65 -17.09
CA GLN A 364 30.35 3.58 -18.00
C GLN A 364 31.59 4.26 -17.38
N PRO A 365 32.77 3.62 -17.41
CA PRO A 365 33.99 4.15 -16.79
C PRO A 365 34.63 5.28 -17.61
N ASN A 366 34.32 5.36 -18.91
CA ASN A 366 34.94 6.27 -19.86
C ASN A 366 34.01 7.45 -20.23
N THR A 367 34.61 8.59 -20.61
CA THR A 367 33.87 9.79 -21.04
C THR A 367 33.20 9.61 -22.39
N THR A 368 33.78 8.81 -23.27
CA THR A 368 33.12 8.33 -24.48
C THR A 368 32.12 7.23 -24.09
N PRO A 369 30.85 7.32 -24.52
CA PRO A 369 29.82 6.41 -24.06
C PRO A 369 30.00 5.00 -24.60
N GLU A 370 29.56 4.03 -23.79
CA GLU A 370 29.51 2.62 -24.13
C GLU A 370 28.05 2.21 -24.38
N MET A 371 27.82 1.37 -25.38
CA MET A 371 26.48 0.82 -25.61
C MET A 371 26.15 -0.22 -24.55
N PHE A 372 24.99 -0.12 -23.91
CA PHE A 372 24.57 -1.09 -22.90
C PHE A 372 24.30 -2.49 -23.49
N TYR A 373 24.53 -3.51 -22.67
CA TYR A 373 24.28 -4.92 -23.00
C TYR A 373 22.78 -5.23 -23.21
N LYS A 374 22.39 -5.80 -24.36
CA LYS A 374 21.01 -6.26 -24.65
C LYS A 374 20.96 -7.48 -25.57
N THR A 375 20.61 -8.65 -25.04
CA THR A 375 20.40 -9.88 -25.83
C THR A 375 18.92 -10.04 -26.22
N THR A 376 18.60 -9.84 -27.50
CA THR A 376 17.33 -10.28 -28.13
C THR A 376 17.66 -10.94 -29.47
N ASN A 377 16.69 -11.57 -30.13
CA ASN A 377 16.84 -12.50 -31.29
C ASN A 377 17.61 -11.99 -32.54
N ALA A 378 18.31 -10.85 -32.50
CA ALA A 378 19.20 -10.36 -33.58
C ALA A 378 20.36 -9.42 -33.12
N LEU A 379 20.64 -9.28 -31.81
CA LEU A 379 21.65 -8.35 -31.26
C LEU A 379 22.67 -9.10 -30.40
N SER A 380 23.97 -8.90 -30.69
CA SER A 380 25.11 -9.47 -29.97
C SER A 380 25.67 -8.49 -28.94
N ASN A 381 26.45 -9.00 -27.99
CA ASN A 381 27.13 -8.18 -26.98
C ASN A 381 28.03 -7.10 -27.64
N PRO A 382 27.80 -5.80 -27.41
CA PRO A 382 28.65 -4.75 -27.95
C PRO A 382 30.01 -4.71 -27.23
N THR A 383 31.08 -4.53 -27.99
CA THR A 383 32.44 -4.36 -27.46
C THR A 383 32.50 -3.21 -26.45
N GLY A 384 32.87 -3.53 -25.21
CA GLY A 384 33.00 -2.55 -24.12
C GLY A 384 31.68 -2.20 -23.42
N GLY A 385 30.55 -2.81 -23.78
CA GLY A 385 29.23 -2.48 -23.20
C GLY A 385 28.90 -3.04 -21.82
N ASP A 386 29.87 -3.66 -21.15
CA ASP A 386 29.67 -4.41 -19.92
C ASP A 386 29.26 -3.51 -18.74
N ASN A 387 29.76 -2.27 -18.68
CA ASN A 387 29.56 -1.39 -17.52
C ASN A 387 28.28 -0.54 -17.64
N ALA A 388 27.85 -0.22 -18.85
CA ALA A 388 26.73 0.67 -19.09
C ALA A 388 25.39 -0.02 -18.78
N ILE A 389 24.63 0.59 -17.87
CA ILE A 389 23.24 0.26 -17.59
C ILE A 389 22.36 1.31 -18.26
N ALA A 390 21.29 0.88 -18.91
CA ALA A 390 20.34 1.72 -19.58
C ALA A 390 18.96 1.64 -18.96
N VAL A 391 18.32 2.80 -18.87
CA VAL A 391 16.90 2.96 -18.51
C VAL A 391 16.24 3.73 -19.65
N TYR A 392 15.14 3.18 -20.17
CA TYR A 392 14.40 3.84 -21.24
C TYR A 392 12.90 3.51 -21.19
N PRO A 393 12.04 4.54 -21.23
CA PRO A 393 10.60 4.40 -21.33
C PRO A 393 10.11 4.24 -22.78
N GLU A 394 8.95 3.61 -22.96
CA GLU A 394 8.21 3.47 -24.21
C GLU A 394 6.97 4.38 -24.23
N THR A 395 6.35 4.53 -25.40
CA THR A 395 5.36 5.59 -25.64
C THR A 395 4.09 5.39 -24.81
N GLU A 396 3.74 4.13 -24.56
CA GLU A 396 2.61 3.74 -23.74
C GLU A 396 2.90 3.74 -22.22
N GLY A 397 4.12 4.15 -21.85
CA GLY A 397 4.60 4.18 -20.47
C GLY A 397 5.36 2.94 -20.03
N SER A 398 5.49 1.91 -20.89
CA SER A 398 6.31 0.74 -20.52
C SER A 398 7.74 1.17 -20.18
N LEU A 399 8.38 0.49 -19.24
CA LEU A 399 9.68 0.89 -18.74
C LEU A 399 10.68 -0.26 -18.85
N ASN A 400 11.84 0.02 -19.42
CA ASN A 400 12.90 -0.96 -19.65
C ASN A 400 14.14 -0.63 -18.82
N ILE A 401 14.75 -1.66 -18.24
CA ILE A 401 16.08 -1.59 -17.63
C ILE A 401 16.94 -2.68 -18.29
N ALA A 402 18.14 -2.34 -18.75
CA ALA A 402 19.04 -3.26 -19.46
C ALA A 402 20.51 -2.99 -19.12
N GLY A 403 21.35 -4.02 -19.16
CA GLY A 403 22.78 -3.94 -18.84
C GLY A 403 23.27 -5.26 -18.22
N LYS A 404 24.59 -5.47 -18.19
CA LYS A 404 25.19 -6.71 -17.64
C LYS A 404 25.08 -6.77 -16.12
N HIS A 405 25.12 -5.61 -15.46
CA HIS A 405 25.09 -5.49 -14.00
C HIS A 405 23.68 -5.35 -13.43
N VAL A 406 22.63 -5.62 -14.21
CA VAL A 406 21.23 -5.57 -13.76
C VAL A 406 20.45 -6.79 -14.24
N VAL A 407 19.41 -7.18 -13.50
CA VAL A 407 18.43 -8.16 -13.97
C VAL A 407 17.50 -7.49 -14.99
N GLY A 408 17.98 -7.39 -16.23
CA GLY A 408 17.27 -6.68 -17.29
C GLY A 408 15.85 -7.19 -17.53
N GLY A 409 14.95 -6.28 -17.91
CA GLY A 409 13.55 -6.62 -18.12
C GLY A 409 12.71 -5.42 -18.57
N LYS A 410 11.42 -5.70 -18.80
CA LYS A 410 10.42 -4.73 -19.25
C LYS A 410 9.21 -4.79 -18.33
N LYS A 411 8.81 -3.65 -17.78
CA LYS A 411 7.48 -3.45 -17.18
C LYS A 411 6.54 -2.94 -18.26
N ALA A 412 5.59 -3.78 -18.69
CA ALA A 412 4.57 -3.36 -19.64
C ALA A 412 3.57 -2.39 -18.97
N ALA A 413 3.19 -1.33 -19.68
CA ALA A 413 2.15 -0.39 -19.25
C ALA A 413 1.33 0.09 -20.45
N THR A 414 0.18 0.73 -20.19
CA THR A 414 -0.63 1.45 -21.19
C THR A 414 -1.11 2.79 -20.65
N ALA A 415 -0.37 3.33 -19.68
CA ALA A 415 -0.76 4.50 -18.88
C ALA A 415 -0.84 5.79 -19.72
N PHE A 416 -0.03 5.89 -20.77
CA PHE A 416 0.03 7.08 -21.62
C PHE A 416 -0.54 6.80 -23.00
N THR A 417 -1.47 7.65 -23.43
CA THR A 417 -2.17 7.51 -24.72
C THR A 417 -1.84 8.63 -25.69
N ASP A 418 -1.44 9.82 -25.20
CA ASP A 418 -0.99 10.94 -26.01
C ASP A 418 0.53 10.90 -26.19
N ARG A 419 0.96 10.90 -27.45
CA ARG A 419 2.33 10.65 -27.90
C ARG A 419 3.08 11.94 -28.25
N LYS A 420 2.64 13.09 -27.73
CA LYS A 420 3.29 14.40 -27.93
C LYS A 420 3.36 15.21 -26.64
N VAL A 421 3.41 14.50 -25.52
CA VAL A 421 3.44 15.07 -24.18
C VAL A 421 4.77 14.74 -23.53
N TYR A 422 5.30 15.71 -22.78
CA TYR A 422 6.46 15.46 -21.94
C TYR A 422 6.05 14.70 -20.69
N HIS A 423 6.79 13.66 -20.40
CA HIS A 423 6.74 12.89 -19.18
C HIS A 423 8.05 13.09 -18.40
N ASN A 424 8.02 12.88 -17.10
CA ASN A 424 9.21 12.92 -16.28
C ASN A 424 9.72 11.51 -15.98
N LEU A 425 10.97 11.21 -16.33
CA LEU A 425 11.66 9.99 -15.93
C LEU A 425 12.53 10.27 -14.71
N THR A 426 12.33 9.53 -13.63
CA THR A 426 13.18 9.53 -12.44
C THR A 426 13.91 8.19 -12.34
N ILE A 427 15.21 8.23 -12.02
CA ILE A 427 16.06 7.06 -11.83
C ILE A 427 16.75 7.20 -10.48
N THR A 428 16.55 6.23 -9.61
CA THR A 428 17.22 6.14 -8.31
C THR A 428 18.12 4.91 -8.32
N VAL A 429 19.42 5.15 -8.17
CA VAL A 429 20.47 4.14 -8.09
C VAL A 429 21.00 4.12 -6.67
N THR A 430 20.69 3.06 -5.94
CA THR A 430 21.19 2.76 -4.59
C THR A 430 22.04 1.49 -4.64
N PRO A 431 22.80 1.16 -3.59
CA PRO A 431 23.40 -0.16 -3.52
C PRO A 431 22.33 -1.25 -3.72
N GLY A 432 22.64 -2.23 -4.58
CA GLY A 432 21.78 -3.39 -4.89
C GLY A 432 20.50 -3.14 -5.69
N LEU A 433 20.12 -1.89 -5.99
CA LEU A 433 18.87 -1.59 -6.68
C LEU A 433 18.96 -0.40 -7.63
N VAL A 434 18.35 -0.57 -8.81
CA VAL A 434 18.00 0.52 -9.73
C VAL A 434 16.49 0.59 -9.80
N THR A 435 15.91 1.73 -9.45
CA THR A 435 14.49 2.01 -9.64
C THR A 435 14.32 3.11 -10.66
N ALA A 436 13.44 2.89 -11.62
CA ALA A 436 13.04 3.90 -12.57
C ALA A 436 11.52 4.11 -12.48
N ALA A 437 11.10 5.36 -12.62
CA ALA A 437 9.71 5.75 -12.46
C ALA A 437 9.34 6.87 -13.44
N VAL A 438 8.11 6.83 -13.95
CA VAL A 438 7.58 7.83 -14.90
C VAL A 438 6.42 8.57 -14.26
N ASP A 439 6.47 9.90 -14.36
CA ASP A 439 5.48 10.85 -13.83
C ASP A 439 5.20 10.61 -12.34
N GLY A 440 6.26 10.58 -11.53
CA GLY A 440 6.20 10.04 -10.18
C GLY A 440 6.18 8.52 -10.27
N ASN A 441 5.12 7.87 -9.76
CA ASN A 441 5.02 6.41 -9.69
C ASN A 441 3.88 5.85 -10.57
N VAL A 442 3.39 6.61 -11.56
CA VAL A 442 2.35 6.14 -12.49
C VAL A 442 2.78 4.86 -13.20
N VAL A 443 4.05 4.81 -13.62
CA VAL A 443 4.72 3.57 -13.97
C VAL A 443 6.05 3.50 -13.24
N GLU A 444 6.24 2.45 -12.43
CA GLU A 444 7.48 2.21 -11.70
C GLU A 444 8.01 0.81 -12.02
N TYR A 445 9.32 0.70 -12.17
CA TYR A 445 10.02 -0.56 -12.36
C TYR A 445 11.38 -0.54 -11.65
N SER A 446 11.61 -1.55 -10.81
CA SER A 446 12.89 -1.77 -10.14
C SER A 446 13.57 -3.03 -10.65
N SER A 447 14.88 -2.96 -10.77
CA SER A 447 15.76 -4.08 -11.11
C SER A 447 16.85 -4.19 -10.07
N GLN A 448 17.23 -5.43 -9.74
CA GLN A 448 18.42 -5.69 -8.93
C GLN A 448 19.67 -5.16 -9.63
N LEU A 449 20.58 -4.59 -8.85
CA LEU A 449 21.88 -4.07 -9.27
C LEU A 449 22.98 -4.96 -8.69
N SER A 450 23.90 -5.39 -9.54
CA SER A 450 25.05 -6.20 -9.16
C SER A 450 26.00 -5.43 -8.24
N SER A 451 26.60 -6.12 -7.26
CA SER A 451 27.70 -5.59 -6.44
C SER A 451 28.96 -5.27 -7.24
N GLU A 452 29.10 -5.79 -8.47
CA GLU A 452 30.19 -5.43 -9.39
C GLU A 452 30.02 -4.01 -9.99
N TYR A 453 28.87 -3.36 -9.78
CA TYR A 453 28.64 -1.99 -10.24
C TYR A 453 29.49 -0.98 -9.47
N ASN A 454 30.41 -0.33 -10.19
CA ASN A 454 31.38 0.61 -9.60
C ASN A 454 31.02 2.08 -9.78
N GLY A 455 29.88 2.39 -10.39
CA GLY A 455 29.56 3.76 -10.81
C GLY A 455 30.26 4.15 -12.11
N GLY A 456 29.97 5.35 -12.61
CA GLY A 456 30.56 5.85 -13.84
C GLY A 456 29.91 7.15 -14.32
N TYR A 457 30.16 7.50 -15.57
CA TYR A 457 29.54 8.66 -16.21
C TYR A 457 28.10 8.38 -16.61
N ILE A 458 27.31 9.44 -16.77
CA ILE A 458 25.91 9.39 -17.20
C ILE A 458 25.82 9.95 -18.62
N SER A 459 25.08 9.26 -19.49
CA SER A 459 24.84 9.72 -20.87
C SER A 459 23.35 9.75 -21.21
N LEU A 460 22.96 10.71 -22.03
CA LEU A 460 21.65 10.80 -22.66
C LEU A 460 21.79 10.36 -24.11
N MET A 461 21.16 9.25 -24.50
CA MET A 461 21.22 8.73 -25.86
C MET A 461 19.89 8.89 -26.58
N ILE A 462 19.96 9.33 -27.84
CA ILE A 462 18.80 9.53 -28.70
C ILE A 462 19.10 8.93 -30.07
N GLY A 463 18.25 8.01 -30.52
CA GLY A 463 18.43 7.34 -31.81
C GLY A 463 17.67 7.96 -33.00
N CYS A 464 16.78 8.93 -32.74
CA CYS A 464 16.04 9.60 -33.81
C CYS A 464 15.58 11.00 -33.43
N SER A 465 15.22 11.80 -34.45
CA SER A 465 14.70 13.16 -34.27
C SER A 465 13.31 13.23 -33.63
N TYR A 466 12.71 12.13 -33.18
CA TYR A 466 11.36 12.11 -32.61
C TYR A 466 11.33 11.96 -31.09
N SER A 467 12.49 11.79 -30.46
CA SER A 467 12.65 11.68 -29.02
C SER A 467 13.42 12.88 -28.48
N PHE A 468 13.05 13.34 -27.29
CA PHE A 468 13.55 14.58 -26.70
C PHE A 468 13.91 14.37 -25.23
N PHE A 469 14.92 15.09 -24.76
CA PHE A 469 15.18 15.29 -23.32
C PHE A 469 15.17 16.78 -22.97
N ARG A 470 14.72 17.15 -21.78
CA ARG A 470 14.93 18.48 -21.18
C ARG A 470 14.97 18.40 -19.65
N ASN A 471 15.40 19.47 -18.99
CA ASN A 471 15.29 19.63 -17.53
C ASN A 471 15.90 18.49 -16.69
N LEU A 472 17.13 18.11 -17.00
CA LEU A 472 17.87 17.11 -16.24
C LEU A 472 18.30 17.66 -14.86
N SER A 473 18.12 16.85 -13.83
CA SER A 473 18.67 17.04 -12.48
C SER A 473 19.39 15.76 -12.04
N ILE A 474 20.53 15.89 -11.36
CA ILE A 474 21.27 14.76 -10.79
C ILE A 474 21.74 15.12 -9.37
N LYS A 475 21.35 14.30 -8.40
CA LYS A 475 21.77 14.37 -7.00
C LYS A 475 22.60 13.15 -6.64
N SER A 476 23.81 13.36 -6.14
CA SER A 476 24.62 12.26 -5.58
C SER A 476 24.01 11.75 -4.28
N LEU A 477 24.05 10.45 -4.05
CA LEU A 477 23.72 9.82 -2.77
C LEU A 477 25.02 9.33 -2.13
N ASP A 478 25.39 9.88 -0.96
CA ASP A 478 26.47 9.30 -0.16
C ASP A 478 25.93 8.04 0.54
N THR A 479 26.68 6.93 0.54
CA THR A 479 26.25 5.71 1.23
C THR A 479 25.92 6.02 2.69
N GLY A 480 26.69 6.86 3.39
CA GLY A 480 26.43 7.31 4.76
C GLY A 480 25.18 8.18 4.96
N SER A 481 24.46 8.55 3.90
CA SER A 481 23.18 9.29 3.99
C SER A 481 21.94 8.39 3.91
N VAL A 482 22.13 7.08 3.70
CA VAL A 482 21.04 6.12 3.50
C VAL A 482 20.80 5.33 4.78
N ASP A 483 19.64 5.48 5.41
CA ASP A 483 19.34 4.81 6.69
C ASP A 483 19.34 3.28 6.60
N SER A 484 19.00 2.73 5.43
CA SER A 484 19.10 1.31 5.11
C SER A 484 19.11 1.06 3.61
N PHE A 485 19.80 0.02 3.16
CA PHE A 485 19.79 -0.43 1.76
C PHE A 485 19.87 -1.95 1.68
N SER A 486 19.49 -2.52 0.53
CA SER A 486 19.60 -3.97 0.30
C SER A 486 20.54 -4.27 -0.85
N GLU A 487 21.39 -5.29 -0.70
CA GLU A 487 22.35 -5.73 -1.70
C GLU A 487 22.12 -7.19 -2.08
N PHE A 488 22.50 -7.53 -3.29
CA PHE A 488 22.57 -8.91 -3.74
C PHE A 488 24.03 -9.36 -3.68
N GLU A 489 24.28 -10.48 -3.00
CA GLU A 489 25.61 -11.04 -2.83
C GLU A 489 25.67 -12.43 -3.43
N ALA A 490 26.59 -12.61 -4.37
CA ALA A 490 26.90 -13.91 -4.94
C ALA A 490 27.79 -14.69 -3.96
N ILE A 491 27.37 -15.91 -3.63
CA ILE A 491 28.11 -16.76 -2.69
C ILE A 491 29.02 -17.71 -3.47
N SER A 492 30.30 -17.68 -3.13
CA SER A 492 31.29 -18.59 -3.68
C SER A 492 30.91 -20.06 -3.45
N ASP A 493 31.12 -20.89 -4.45
CA ASP A 493 30.82 -22.32 -4.38
C ASP A 493 31.57 -22.98 -3.20
N GLY A 494 30.84 -23.73 -2.38
CA GLY A 494 31.36 -24.39 -1.17
C GLY A 494 31.50 -23.51 0.09
N ALA A 495 31.12 -22.22 0.05
CA ALA A 495 31.14 -21.38 1.26
C ALA A 495 30.12 -21.88 2.31
N GLU A 496 30.56 -22.02 3.56
CA GLU A 496 29.66 -22.39 4.68
C GLU A 496 29.12 -21.15 5.40
N THR A 497 29.90 -20.07 5.48
CA THR A 497 29.51 -18.82 6.12
C THR A 497 29.85 -17.61 5.25
N TRP A 498 29.08 -16.54 5.43
CA TRP A 498 29.27 -15.25 4.78
C TRP A 498 29.25 -14.13 5.83
N THR A 499 30.16 -13.18 5.73
CA THR A 499 30.23 -12.06 6.67
C THR A 499 29.77 -10.77 5.98
N PRO A 500 28.92 -9.96 6.64
CA PRO A 500 28.52 -8.67 6.11
C PRO A 500 29.69 -7.77 5.73
N GLY A 501 29.62 -7.15 4.55
CA GLY A 501 30.42 -5.97 4.19
C GLY A 501 29.98 -4.70 4.93
N HIS A 502 30.58 -3.56 4.61
CA HIS A 502 30.19 -2.22 5.12
C HIS A 502 30.15 -2.06 6.65
N THR A 503 30.83 -2.93 7.40
CA THR A 503 30.71 -3.03 8.87
C THR A 503 31.23 -1.83 9.63
N ASP A 504 31.90 -0.90 8.98
CA ASP A 504 32.38 0.33 9.62
C ASP A 504 31.20 1.28 9.90
N GLU A 505 30.28 1.43 8.95
CA GLU A 505 29.14 2.36 9.01
C GLU A 505 27.77 1.67 9.12
N TYR A 506 27.69 0.38 8.76
CA TYR A 506 26.44 -0.38 8.67
C TYR A 506 26.49 -1.66 9.48
N PHE A 507 25.32 -2.22 9.78
CA PHE A 507 25.16 -3.55 10.34
C PHE A 507 24.03 -4.31 9.63
N VAL A 508 24.10 -5.65 9.64
CA VAL A 508 23.06 -6.51 9.10
C VAL A 508 22.36 -7.26 10.25
N PRO A 509 21.05 -7.09 10.44
CA PRO A 509 20.31 -7.73 11.53
C PRO A 509 19.97 -9.20 11.23
N TYR A 510 19.50 -9.93 12.23
CA TYR A 510 18.89 -11.26 12.01
C TYR A 510 17.67 -11.12 11.08
N GLY A 511 17.59 -11.91 10.01
CA GLY A 511 16.59 -11.74 8.95
C GLY A 511 16.89 -10.63 7.94
N GLY A 512 18.00 -9.93 8.12
CA GLY A 512 18.54 -9.03 7.10
C GLY A 512 19.14 -9.78 5.91
N VAL A 513 19.38 -11.09 6.02
CA VAL A 513 19.89 -11.91 4.91
C VAL A 513 18.87 -12.96 4.52
N THR A 514 18.62 -13.09 3.22
CA THR A 514 17.77 -14.12 2.63
C THR A 514 18.49 -14.83 1.48
N ASP A 515 18.16 -16.08 1.17
CA ASP A 515 18.63 -16.72 -0.06
C ASP A 515 17.89 -16.19 -1.31
N GLY A 516 18.28 -16.67 -2.49
CA GLY A 516 17.61 -16.34 -3.76
C GLY A 516 16.12 -16.71 -3.84
N SER A 517 15.59 -17.52 -2.93
CA SER A 517 14.15 -17.82 -2.79
C SER A 517 13.48 -16.94 -1.72
N GLY A 518 14.24 -16.04 -1.10
CA GLY A 518 13.80 -15.16 -0.03
C GLY A 518 13.70 -15.83 1.34
N ASN A 519 14.28 -17.02 1.55
CA ASN A 519 14.32 -17.65 2.86
C ASN A 519 15.38 -16.98 3.72
N ILE A 520 15.04 -16.60 4.95
CA ILE A 520 15.99 -15.96 5.87
C ILE A 520 17.13 -16.92 6.22
N LEU A 521 18.36 -16.41 6.20
CA LEU A 521 19.54 -17.17 6.59
C LEU A 521 19.87 -17.02 8.07
N GLU A 522 20.38 -18.10 8.64
CA GLU A 522 20.77 -18.13 10.04
C GLU A 522 22.01 -17.26 10.26
N LYS A 523 21.94 -16.37 11.26
CA LYS A 523 23.07 -15.56 11.72
C LYS A 523 23.80 -16.27 12.86
N ASN A 524 25.11 -16.45 12.71
CA ASN A 524 26.03 -16.96 13.71
C ASN A 524 26.32 -15.92 14.81
N TYR A 525 26.82 -16.39 15.94
CA TYR A 525 27.14 -15.56 17.11
C TYR A 525 28.21 -14.49 16.83
N ASP A 526 29.12 -14.76 15.90
CA ASP A 526 30.20 -13.87 15.48
C ASP A 526 29.76 -12.77 14.49
N GLY A 527 28.49 -12.79 14.04
CA GLY A 527 27.96 -11.83 13.09
C GLY A 527 27.83 -12.35 11.65
N SER A 528 28.44 -13.49 11.33
CA SER A 528 28.35 -14.12 10.00
C SER A 528 27.00 -14.81 9.79
N PHE A 529 26.69 -15.21 8.56
CA PHE A 529 25.48 -15.93 8.18
C PHE A 529 25.80 -17.28 7.55
N ASN A 530 25.02 -18.31 7.86
CA ASN A 530 25.15 -19.63 7.25
C ASN A 530 24.61 -19.58 5.80
N VAL A 531 25.50 -19.81 4.84
CA VAL A 531 25.21 -19.75 3.40
C VAL A 531 25.47 -21.09 2.71
N LYS A 532 25.59 -22.17 3.47
CA LYS A 532 25.91 -23.50 2.94
C LYS A 532 24.91 -23.92 1.86
N GLY A 533 25.43 -24.21 0.66
CA GLY A 533 24.64 -24.64 -0.49
C GLY A 533 23.77 -23.53 -1.11
N LYS A 534 24.03 -22.25 -0.81
CA LYS A 534 23.36 -21.11 -1.42
C LYS A 534 24.25 -20.52 -2.51
N ALA A 535 23.67 -20.26 -3.69
CA ALA A 535 24.39 -19.63 -4.79
C ALA A 535 24.38 -18.09 -4.66
N ASN A 536 23.27 -17.53 -4.14
CA ASN A 536 23.06 -16.09 -4.04
C ASN A 536 22.24 -15.78 -2.79
N ILE A 537 22.50 -14.61 -2.20
CA ILE A 537 21.76 -14.08 -1.06
C ILE A 537 21.36 -12.62 -1.31
N ASN A 538 20.27 -12.17 -0.69
CA ASN A 538 19.90 -10.76 -0.58
C ASN A 538 20.14 -10.32 0.86
N VAL A 539 20.87 -9.23 1.03
CA VAL A 539 21.31 -8.66 2.30
C VAL A 539 20.63 -7.31 2.49
N THR A 540 20.27 -6.94 3.71
CA THR A 540 19.75 -5.62 4.07
C THR A 540 20.61 -5.03 5.18
N TYR A 541 21.25 -3.92 4.86
CA TYR A 541 22.11 -3.12 5.71
C TYR A 541 21.33 -2.00 6.37
N PHE A 542 21.66 -1.71 7.62
CA PHE A 542 21.12 -0.60 8.40
C PHE A 542 22.25 0.26 8.94
N LYS A 543 22.09 1.57 8.85
CA LYS A 543 23.11 2.51 9.30
C LYS A 543 23.32 2.42 10.81
N LYS A 544 24.57 2.44 11.26
CA LYS A 544 24.88 2.56 12.68
C LYS A 544 24.55 3.97 13.18
N PRO A 545 23.90 4.11 14.35
CA PRO A 545 23.78 5.39 15.03
C PRO A 545 25.14 5.90 15.49
N GLU A 546 25.23 7.22 15.62
CA GLU A 546 26.32 7.86 16.34
C GLU A 546 26.36 7.37 17.80
N SER A 547 27.56 7.34 18.39
CA SER A 547 27.77 6.93 19.78
C SER A 547 26.79 7.62 20.75
N GLY A 548 26.19 6.81 21.65
CA GLY A 548 25.18 7.28 22.60
C GLY A 548 23.75 7.38 22.06
N LYS A 549 23.53 7.27 20.73
CA LYS A 549 22.19 7.25 20.12
C LYS A 549 21.69 5.81 19.89
N ILE A 550 20.37 5.66 19.90
CA ILE A 550 19.69 4.38 19.66
C ILE A 550 18.98 4.44 18.31
N THR A 551 19.14 3.39 17.50
CA THR A 551 18.37 3.21 16.25
C THR A 551 17.44 2.00 16.40
N THR A 552 16.17 2.17 16.05
CA THR A 552 15.20 1.08 15.91
C THR A 552 15.31 0.50 14.49
N PHE A 553 15.54 -0.80 14.35
CA PHE A 553 15.64 -1.47 13.04
C PHE A 553 14.66 -2.65 12.93
N GLY A 554 14.42 -3.05 11.68
CA GLY A 554 13.19 -3.69 11.19
C GLY A 554 12.84 -5.09 11.70
N THR A 555 12.05 -5.79 10.88
CA THR A 555 11.31 -7.00 11.25
C THR A 555 11.80 -8.26 10.57
N SER A 556 11.89 -9.36 11.32
CA SER A 556 12.23 -10.68 10.75
C SER A 556 11.37 -11.82 11.29
N PHE A 557 11.31 -12.91 10.52
CA PHE A 557 10.78 -14.22 10.92
C PHE A 557 11.93 -15.23 11.00
N LYS A 558 12.07 -15.97 12.11
CA LYS A 558 12.95 -17.15 12.14
C LYS A 558 12.14 -18.34 11.66
N LEU A 559 12.49 -18.92 10.51
CA LEU A 559 11.93 -20.20 10.03
C LEU A 559 12.93 -21.31 10.30
N ALA A 560 12.43 -22.39 10.90
CA ALA A 560 13.13 -23.64 11.23
C ALA A 560 14.31 -23.39 12.21
N GLU A 561 14.43 -23.95 13.41
CA GLU A 561 14.13 -25.29 13.88
C GLU A 561 13.68 -25.23 15.37
N ASP A 562 13.48 -24.03 15.92
CA ASP A 562 13.40 -23.78 17.37
C ASP A 562 12.15 -23.04 17.88
N ILE A 563 11.13 -22.78 17.06
CA ILE A 563 9.91 -22.12 17.55
C ILE A 563 8.65 -22.72 16.94
N LYS A 564 7.77 -23.20 17.82
CA LYS A 564 6.41 -23.67 17.55
C LYS A 564 5.42 -22.58 17.05
N ASP A 565 5.83 -21.33 16.86
CA ASP A 565 4.96 -20.16 16.65
C ASP A 565 5.71 -19.01 15.94
N GLY A 566 5.30 -18.62 14.73
CA GLY A 566 5.87 -17.46 14.01
C GLY A 566 5.54 -16.11 14.68
N GLY A 567 6.32 -15.05 14.39
CA GLY A 567 6.10 -13.71 14.96
C GLY A 567 6.96 -12.59 14.35
N ILE A 568 6.51 -11.34 14.49
CA ILE A 568 7.23 -10.12 14.08
C ILE A 568 8.30 -9.80 15.14
N GLN A 569 9.52 -9.49 14.71
CA GLN A 569 10.63 -9.06 15.58
C GLN A 569 10.88 -7.56 15.45
N PHE A 570 11.28 -6.89 16.52
CA PHE A 570 11.76 -5.49 16.48
C PHE A 570 13.05 -5.42 17.30
N GLY A 571 14.04 -4.66 16.83
CA GLY A 571 15.36 -4.57 17.46
C GLY A 571 15.86 -3.14 17.63
N SER A 572 16.87 -2.97 18.49
CA SER A 572 17.52 -1.68 18.72
C SER A 572 19.04 -1.82 18.74
N TYR A 573 19.74 -0.85 18.15
CA TYR A 573 21.21 -0.82 18.07
C TYR A 573 21.73 0.46 18.74
N THR A 574 22.83 0.34 19.48
CA THR A 574 23.63 1.46 20.01
C THR A 574 25.09 1.01 20.19
N GLU A 575 26.03 1.97 20.15
CA GLU A 575 27.46 1.75 20.45
C GLU A 575 27.81 2.02 21.93
N ASP A 576 26.87 2.54 22.75
CA ASP A 576 27.10 2.83 24.18
C ASP A 576 26.23 1.94 25.08
N THR A 577 26.86 1.04 25.84
CA THR A 577 26.16 0.01 26.64
C THR A 577 26.55 -0.04 28.12
N ALA A 578 27.37 0.91 28.59
CA ALA A 578 27.80 0.92 29.98
C ALA A 578 26.64 1.29 30.92
N ASN A 579 26.29 0.38 31.85
CA ASN A 579 25.29 0.59 32.92
C ASN A 579 23.87 0.96 32.45
N LYS A 580 23.48 0.54 31.23
CA LYS A 580 22.15 0.78 30.65
C LYS A 580 21.43 -0.54 30.35
N GLU A 581 20.13 -0.58 30.57
CA GLU A 581 19.24 -1.65 30.12
C GLU A 581 18.51 -1.23 28.86
N PHE A 582 18.23 -2.16 27.94
CA PHE A 582 17.56 -1.85 26.67
C PHE A 582 16.21 -2.54 26.54
N TYR A 583 15.28 -1.84 25.89
CA TYR A 583 13.89 -2.22 25.76
C TYR A 583 13.32 -1.79 24.40
N THR A 584 12.18 -2.37 24.04
CA THR A 584 11.38 -1.93 22.90
C THR A 584 9.95 -1.67 23.36
N LEU A 585 9.43 -0.47 23.09
CA LEU A 585 8.01 -0.13 23.20
C LEU A 585 7.34 -0.41 21.86
N ILE A 586 6.27 -1.20 21.87
CA ILE A 586 5.48 -1.58 20.71
C ILE A 586 4.07 -1.00 20.89
N ILE A 587 3.51 -0.40 19.85
CA ILE A 587 2.17 0.18 19.79
C ILE A 587 1.41 -0.48 18.65
N ARG A 588 0.26 -1.07 18.94
CA ARG A 588 -0.58 -1.75 17.95
C ARG A 588 -1.59 -0.80 17.32
N GLY A 589 -1.84 -0.98 16.02
CA GLY A 589 -2.85 -0.25 15.24
C GLY A 589 -2.46 1.18 14.89
N LYS A 590 -1.21 1.59 15.10
CA LYS A 590 -0.72 2.95 14.85
C LYS A 590 0.41 2.93 13.83
N ASP A 591 0.46 3.95 12.97
CA ASP A 591 1.51 4.13 11.99
C ASP A 591 2.68 4.97 12.51
N GLU A 592 3.75 5.01 11.73
CA GLU A 592 4.99 5.72 12.08
C GLU A 592 4.77 7.19 12.39
N SER A 593 3.95 7.86 11.58
CA SER A 593 3.67 9.29 11.74
C SER A 593 2.98 9.60 13.06
N THR A 594 2.03 8.74 13.45
CA THR A 594 1.27 8.88 14.69
C THR A 594 2.16 8.68 15.91
N VAL A 595 3.04 7.67 15.86
CA VAL A 595 3.95 7.38 16.97
C VAL A 595 5.09 8.42 17.04
N ALA A 596 5.56 8.93 15.90
CA ALA A 596 6.54 10.01 15.83
C ALA A 596 6.01 11.32 16.41
N ALA A 597 4.70 11.57 16.33
CA ALA A 597 4.06 12.75 16.92
C ALA A 597 3.94 12.70 18.45
N LEU A 598 4.15 11.53 19.09
CA LEU A 598 4.12 11.42 20.54
C LEU A 598 5.31 12.17 21.16
N THR A 599 5.03 12.91 22.23
CA THR A 599 6.07 13.56 23.04
C THR A 599 6.87 12.52 23.83
N ASP A 600 8.11 12.85 24.21
CA ASP A 600 8.93 11.96 25.04
C ASP A 600 8.30 11.72 26.42
N GLU A 601 7.55 12.70 26.94
CA GLU A 601 6.76 12.55 28.16
C GLU A 601 5.64 11.50 27.99
N GLN A 602 4.88 11.54 26.89
CA GLN A 602 3.87 10.51 26.59
C GLN A 602 4.49 9.12 26.47
N LYS A 603 5.61 9.00 25.74
CA LYS A 603 6.34 7.72 25.61
C LYS A 603 6.83 7.22 26.97
N GLN A 604 7.40 8.09 27.79
CA GLN A 604 7.86 7.75 29.13
C GLN A 604 6.71 7.33 30.04
N ASN A 605 5.57 8.01 29.97
CA ASN A 605 4.37 7.64 30.71
C ASN A 605 3.80 6.28 30.28
N MET A 606 3.77 5.98 28.98
CA MET A 606 3.40 4.66 28.45
C MET A 606 4.31 3.57 28.99
N VAL A 607 5.64 3.78 28.93
CA VAL A 607 6.62 2.82 29.44
C VAL A 607 6.46 2.63 30.95
N ASN A 608 6.38 3.71 31.72
CA ASN A 608 6.23 3.65 33.17
C ASN A 608 4.91 2.99 33.57
N ALA A 609 3.81 3.32 32.89
CA ALA A 609 2.51 2.69 33.12
C ALA A 609 2.60 1.18 32.90
N TYR A 610 3.17 0.76 31.76
CA TYR A 610 3.34 -0.66 31.47
C TYR A 610 4.25 -1.38 32.46
N LEU A 611 5.41 -0.80 32.81
CA LEU A 611 6.36 -1.39 33.75
C LEU A 611 5.79 -1.45 35.18
N ASN A 612 4.94 -0.50 35.58
CA ASN A 612 4.27 -0.50 36.87
C ASN A 612 3.13 -1.51 36.95
N TRP A 613 2.42 -1.78 35.84
CA TRP A 613 1.36 -2.79 35.78
C TRP A 613 1.87 -4.22 35.92
N ASN A 614 3.09 -4.48 35.45
CA ASN A 614 3.60 -5.83 35.21
C ASN A 614 4.73 -6.24 36.15
N THR A 615 4.53 -6.12 37.47
CA THR A 615 5.52 -6.50 38.50
C THR A 615 5.79 -8.01 38.60
N GLY A 616 5.33 -8.83 37.65
CA GLY A 616 5.54 -10.28 37.65
C GLY A 616 5.08 -11.07 36.41
N LEU A 617 4.42 -10.44 35.43
CA LEU A 617 4.07 -11.08 34.16
C LEU A 617 4.85 -10.36 33.05
N GLN A 618 5.65 -11.10 32.28
CA GLN A 618 6.35 -10.56 31.11
C GLN A 618 5.53 -10.94 29.87
N ASP A 619 5.52 -10.08 28.86
CA ASP A 619 5.01 -10.36 27.51
C ASP A 619 3.47 -10.30 27.24
N VAL A 620 2.68 -9.53 28.00
CA VAL A 620 1.24 -9.27 27.71
C VAL A 620 1.00 -7.87 27.13
N TRP A 621 -0.08 -7.66 26.36
CA TRP A 621 -0.49 -6.32 25.93
C TRP A 621 -1.14 -5.54 27.08
N GLY A 622 -0.88 -4.24 27.16
CA GLY A 622 -1.51 -3.30 28.08
C GLY A 622 -2.27 -2.21 27.32
N SER A 623 -3.23 -1.57 27.99
CA SER A 623 -4.01 -0.46 27.43
C SER A 623 -3.70 0.83 28.19
N TYR A 624 -3.16 1.83 27.50
CA TYR A 624 -2.79 3.13 28.05
C TYR A 624 -3.67 4.23 27.47
N ALA A 625 -4.32 5.01 28.33
CA ALA A 625 -5.09 6.19 27.91
C ALA A 625 -4.38 7.46 28.37
N ASP A 626 -4.15 8.40 27.44
CA ASP A 626 -3.53 9.70 27.74
C ASP A 626 -4.56 10.82 28.02
N GLY A 627 -5.85 10.46 27.99
CA GLY A 627 -6.98 11.39 28.16
C GLY A 627 -7.62 11.85 26.85
N THR A 628 -6.95 11.64 25.71
CA THR A 628 -7.48 11.93 24.37
C THR A 628 -7.71 10.68 23.54
N GLU A 629 -6.80 9.71 23.68
CA GLU A 629 -6.85 8.46 22.95
C GLU A 629 -6.41 7.29 23.85
N THR A 630 -6.78 6.07 23.45
CA THR A 630 -6.32 4.83 24.07
C THR A 630 -5.38 4.09 23.13
N TYR A 631 -4.23 3.69 23.65
CA TYR A 631 -3.15 3.00 22.95
C TYR A 631 -3.00 1.59 23.51
N GLU A 632 -2.93 0.60 22.62
CA GLU A 632 -2.56 -0.76 22.98
C GLU A 632 -1.05 -0.91 22.87
N ILE A 633 -0.38 -1.13 24.01
CA ILE A 633 1.07 -1.04 24.16
C ILE A 633 1.68 -2.31 24.75
N LYS A 634 2.94 -2.56 24.39
CA LYS A 634 3.76 -3.63 24.96
C LYS A 634 5.20 -3.18 25.12
N VAL A 635 5.81 -3.37 26.29
CA VAL A 635 7.25 -3.14 26.51
C VAL A 635 7.96 -4.47 26.69
N ILE A 636 9.03 -4.66 25.92
CA ILE A 636 9.82 -5.90 25.93
C ILE A 636 11.26 -5.58 26.31
N LYS A 637 11.78 -6.28 27.33
CA LYS A 637 13.18 -6.20 27.74
C LYS A 637 14.07 -6.96 26.77
N GLN A 638 15.22 -6.37 26.44
CA GLN A 638 16.15 -6.96 25.51
C GLN A 638 17.11 -7.99 26.17
N ARG A 639 17.37 -9.17 25.56
CA ARG A 639 17.99 -10.33 26.28
C ARG A 639 19.09 -11.19 25.63
N LYS A 640 19.28 -11.28 24.30
CA LYS A 640 20.50 -11.91 23.72
C LYS A 640 21.14 -10.98 22.69
N TYR A 641 22.38 -11.34 22.40
CA TYR A 641 23.32 -10.62 21.57
C TYR A 641 23.17 -10.97 20.09
N MET A 642 23.13 -9.97 19.18
CA MET A 642 23.21 -10.19 17.71
C MET A 642 24.63 -9.99 17.14
N TRP A 643 25.52 -9.35 17.89
CA TRP A 643 26.93 -9.16 17.54
C TRP A 643 27.72 -8.76 18.79
N LYS A 644 28.97 -9.22 18.90
CA LYS A 644 29.93 -8.83 19.94
C LYS A 644 31.24 -8.50 19.25
N ASP A 645 31.72 -7.27 19.41
CA ASP A 645 33.10 -6.96 19.03
C ASP A 645 34.04 -7.74 19.96
N ALA A 646 35.07 -8.37 19.39
CA ALA A 646 36.07 -9.11 20.15
C ALA A 646 37.08 -8.16 20.85
N ALA A 647 37.13 -6.88 20.47
CA ALA A 647 37.97 -5.88 21.10
C ALA A 647 37.36 -5.30 22.39
N GLU A 648 38.21 -4.98 23.36
CA GLU A 648 38.00 -4.70 24.80
C GLU A 648 37.04 -3.58 25.21
N ASN A 649 36.08 -3.15 24.38
CA ASN A 649 35.09 -2.13 24.75
C ASN A 649 33.69 -2.73 24.80
N ASN A 650 33.10 -2.72 26.00
CA ASN A 650 31.72 -3.10 26.34
C ASN A 650 30.67 -2.51 25.37
N THR A 651 30.54 -3.10 24.19
CA THR A 651 29.54 -2.77 23.18
C THR A 651 28.67 -3.99 23.04
N VAL A 652 27.59 -4.01 23.82
CA VAL A 652 26.72 -5.16 24.03
C VAL A 652 25.38 -4.94 23.34
N LEU A 653 25.23 -5.51 22.14
CA LEU A 653 23.98 -5.44 21.41
C LEU A 653 22.93 -6.36 22.04
N GLN A 654 21.67 -5.92 22.27
CA GLN A 654 20.61 -6.79 22.80
C GLN A 654 19.34 -6.74 21.90
N TYR A 655 18.69 -7.87 21.60
CA TYR A 655 17.40 -7.92 20.87
C TYR A 655 16.21 -7.70 21.82
N ALA A 656 15.00 -7.36 21.35
CA ALA A 656 13.72 -7.73 22.02
C ALA A 656 13.16 -9.00 21.36
N ILE A 657 12.84 -10.03 22.14
CA ILE A 657 12.38 -11.32 21.61
C ILE A 657 10.84 -11.39 21.82
N ARG A 658 10.12 -11.47 20.69
CA ARG A 658 8.77 -12.08 20.49
C ARG A 658 7.52 -11.16 20.59
N LEU A 659 6.82 -11.01 19.46
CA LEU A 659 5.35 -11.03 19.42
C LEU A 659 4.90 -12.45 19.05
N TYR A 660 4.45 -13.23 20.04
CA TYR A 660 3.86 -14.56 19.83
C TYR A 660 2.35 -14.54 20.01
N GLY A 661 1.70 -15.44 19.28
CA GLY A 661 0.56 -16.15 19.85
C GLY A 661 -0.76 -15.41 19.97
N ASP A 662 -1.04 -14.37 19.18
CA ASP A 662 -2.39 -13.78 19.18
C ASP A 662 -2.88 -13.37 17.78
N PHE A 663 -2.70 -14.26 16.81
CA PHE A 663 -3.26 -14.11 15.46
C PHE A 663 -4.47 -15.01 15.21
N ALA A 664 -5.04 -15.62 16.25
CA ALA A 664 -6.14 -16.58 16.17
C ALA A 664 -7.47 -15.97 15.69
N SER A 665 -7.62 -14.64 15.68
CA SER A 665 -8.74 -13.97 15.02
C SER A 665 -8.40 -13.73 13.56
N GLY A 666 -9.00 -14.50 12.66
CA GLY A 666 -8.65 -14.62 11.25
C GLY A 666 -8.85 -13.38 10.36
N ASN A 667 -8.40 -12.19 10.76
CA ASN A 667 -8.50 -10.97 9.95
C ASN A 667 -7.32 -9.99 10.11
N ASN A 668 -6.09 -10.51 10.20
CA ASN A 668 -4.91 -9.71 10.55
C ASN A 668 -4.14 -9.10 9.36
N SER A 669 -4.73 -9.01 8.16
CA SER A 669 -4.05 -8.41 7.00
C SER A 669 -3.76 -6.91 7.16
N GLU A 670 -4.40 -6.21 8.10
CA GLU A 670 -4.29 -4.76 8.27
C GLU A 670 -3.69 -4.29 9.60
N VAL A 671 -3.34 -5.22 10.52
CA VAL A 671 -2.80 -4.80 11.83
C VAL A 671 -1.35 -4.32 11.66
N LYS A 672 -1.16 -3.00 11.80
CA LYS A 672 0.14 -2.34 11.86
C LYS A 672 0.68 -2.35 13.28
N PHE A 673 1.98 -2.57 13.41
CA PHE A 673 2.71 -2.46 14.66
C PHE A 673 3.80 -1.43 14.47
N SER A 674 3.81 -0.41 15.32
CA SER A 674 4.88 0.58 15.38
C SER A 674 5.74 0.32 16.61
N ALA A 675 7.06 0.35 16.45
CA ALA A 675 7.99 0.09 17.53
C ALA A 675 9.04 1.19 17.67
N ILE A 676 9.47 1.40 18.91
CA ILE A 676 10.56 2.30 19.29
C ILE A 676 11.48 1.66 20.33
N GLY A 677 12.77 1.65 20.03
CA GLY A 677 13.82 1.27 20.96
C GLY A 677 14.06 2.33 22.02
N PHE A 678 14.40 1.91 23.24
CA PHE A 678 14.85 2.83 24.29
C PHE A 678 15.84 2.17 25.24
N SER A 679 16.61 3.01 25.92
CA SER A 679 17.49 2.61 27.02
C SER A 679 17.00 3.18 28.34
N LYS A 680 17.31 2.50 29.44
CA LYS A 680 16.99 2.90 30.80
C LYS A 680 18.24 2.83 31.68
N SER A 681 18.52 3.89 32.43
CA SER A 681 19.55 3.93 33.49
C SER A 681 18.96 4.56 34.74
N GLY A 682 18.74 3.75 35.79
CA GLY A 682 17.91 4.20 36.92
C GLY A 682 16.50 4.56 36.46
N ASP A 683 16.05 5.78 36.72
CA ASP A 683 14.73 6.30 36.29
C ASP A 683 14.78 7.07 34.96
N GLU A 684 15.98 7.30 34.42
CA GLU A 684 16.17 8.02 33.16
C GLU A 684 15.93 7.09 31.96
N ILE A 685 15.12 7.56 31.01
CA ILE A 685 14.78 6.84 29.78
C ILE A 685 15.20 7.70 28.58
N SER A 686 15.91 7.08 27.63
CA SER A 686 16.31 7.70 26.36
C SER A 686 15.77 6.89 25.20
N PHE A 687 14.93 7.53 24.39
CA PHE A 687 14.23 6.94 23.24
C PHE A 687 15.02 7.10 21.94
N ALA A 688 14.87 6.14 21.03
CA ALA A 688 15.35 6.28 19.66
C ALA A 688 14.55 7.36 18.92
N ASN A 689 15.21 8.13 18.05
CA ASN A 689 14.49 9.08 17.17
C ASN A 689 13.82 8.39 15.98
N ALA A 690 14.19 7.15 15.69
CA ALA A 690 13.69 6.36 14.59
C ALA A 690 12.66 5.32 15.04
N PHE A 691 11.60 5.19 14.25
CA PHE A 691 10.50 4.26 14.47
C PHE A 691 10.48 3.23 13.34
N LYS A 692 9.87 2.08 13.60
CA LYS A 692 9.60 1.10 12.53
C LYS A 692 8.18 0.61 12.61
N THR A 693 7.48 0.69 11.48
CA THR A 693 6.17 0.09 11.31
C THR A 693 6.32 -1.23 10.55
N ALA A 694 5.56 -2.24 10.94
CA ALA A 694 5.32 -3.40 10.11
C ALA A 694 3.84 -3.75 10.11
N ALA A 695 3.27 -4.00 8.94
CA ALA A 695 1.98 -4.67 8.86
C ALA A 695 2.20 -6.18 8.84
N TYR A 696 1.33 -6.91 9.52
CA TYR A 696 1.33 -8.36 9.42
C TYR A 696 1.01 -8.87 8.00
N GLY A 697 0.36 -8.03 7.16
CA GLY A 697 0.08 -8.31 5.75
C GLY A 697 1.31 -8.26 4.82
N ASP A 698 2.26 -7.36 5.08
CA ASP A 698 3.38 -7.04 4.17
C ASP A 698 4.37 -8.21 3.99
N TYR A 699 4.34 -9.19 4.90
CA TYR A 699 5.28 -10.31 4.93
C TYR A 699 4.61 -11.67 4.81
N ALA A 700 3.32 -11.70 4.49
CA ALA A 700 2.59 -12.93 4.20
C ALA A 700 3.00 -13.52 2.84
N LYS A 701 4.19 -14.13 2.80
CA LYS A 701 4.66 -14.87 1.62
C LYS A 701 3.77 -16.08 1.39
N GLN A 702 3.15 -16.13 0.21
CA GLN A 702 2.56 -17.29 -0.43
C GLN A 702 3.19 -18.61 0.06
N PHE A 703 2.42 -19.41 0.81
CA PHE A 703 2.91 -20.70 1.29
C PHE A 703 2.74 -21.72 0.16
N THR A 704 3.86 -22.07 -0.49
CA THR A 704 3.88 -22.95 -1.66
C THR A 704 4.34 -24.34 -1.27
N VAL A 705 3.58 -25.35 -1.67
CA VAL A 705 3.92 -26.77 -1.55
C VAL A 705 3.93 -27.36 -2.94
N SER A 706 5.03 -28.01 -3.30
CA SER A 706 5.21 -28.70 -4.58
C SER A 706 5.57 -30.14 -4.29
N ASP A 707 4.63 -31.09 -4.50
CA ASP A 707 4.74 -32.56 -4.33
C ASP A 707 3.72 -33.20 -3.36
N GLY A 708 2.80 -32.41 -2.78
CA GLY A 708 1.82 -32.92 -1.83
C GLY A 708 2.42 -33.26 -0.47
N SER A 709 3.57 -32.66 -0.13
CA SER A 709 4.19 -32.81 1.19
C SER A 709 3.21 -32.53 2.33
N LYS A 710 3.38 -33.30 3.41
CA LYS A 710 2.62 -33.17 4.65
C LYS A 710 3.04 -31.91 5.39
N VAL A 711 2.08 -31.03 5.63
CA VAL A 711 2.27 -29.76 6.33
C VAL A 711 1.58 -29.81 7.69
N ASP A 712 2.28 -29.39 8.73
CA ASP A 712 1.72 -29.24 10.07
C ASP A 712 0.58 -28.21 10.08
N PHE A 713 -0.60 -28.63 10.54
CA PHE A 713 -1.81 -27.82 10.43
C PHE A 713 -1.81 -26.63 11.41
N VAL A 714 -1.22 -26.82 12.59
CA VAL A 714 -1.06 -25.76 13.60
C VAL A 714 -0.18 -24.64 13.06
N THR A 715 0.88 -24.99 12.34
CA THR A 715 1.76 -24.03 11.66
C THR A 715 0.98 -23.18 10.66
N LEU A 716 0.12 -23.77 9.83
CA LEU A 716 -0.72 -23.01 8.89
C LEU A 716 -1.71 -22.09 9.59
N CYS A 717 -2.30 -22.53 10.71
CA CYS A 717 -3.16 -21.68 11.54
C CYS A 717 -2.39 -20.47 12.08
N ASN A 718 -1.20 -20.70 12.63
CA ASN A 718 -0.32 -19.65 13.18
C ASN A 718 0.16 -18.65 12.13
N LEU A 719 0.30 -19.09 10.87
CA LEU A 719 0.67 -18.24 9.73
C LEU A 719 -0.53 -17.50 9.10
N GLY A 720 -1.76 -17.78 9.56
CA GLY A 720 -2.98 -17.13 9.07
C GLY A 720 -3.47 -17.65 7.72
N TYR A 721 -3.03 -18.83 7.28
CA TYR A 721 -3.51 -19.48 6.06
C TYR A 721 -4.79 -20.30 6.26
N VAL A 722 -5.21 -20.46 7.51
CA VAL A 722 -6.42 -21.18 7.90
C VAL A 722 -7.37 -20.21 8.59
N LYS A 723 -8.59 -20.10 8.07
CA LYS A 723 -9.69 -19.37 8.70
C LYS A 723 -10.53 -20.36 9.49
N THR A 724 -10.79 -20.07 10.75
CA THR A 724 -11.67 -20.87 11.60
C THR A 724 -13.12 -20.69 11.18
N VAL A 725 -13.87 -21.79 11.23
CA VAL A 725 -15.31 -21.83 10.98
C VAL A 725 -15.99 -22.37 12.24
N GLY A 726 -17.03 -21.69 12.73
CA GLY A 726 -17.64 -22.01 14.02
C GLY A 726 -16.65 -21.96 15.20
N ARG A 727 -16.98 -22.67 16.29
CA ARG A 727 -16.05 -22.88 17.40
C ARG A 727 -15.06 -23.99 17.07
N ALA A 728 -13.93 -23.58 16.52
CA ALA A 728 -12.77 -24.41 16.29
C ALA A 728 -11.50 -23.58 16.49
N GLY A 729 -10.37 -24.23 16.73
CA GLY A 729 -9.11 -23.53 16.92
C GLY A 729 -7.97 -24.41 17.41
N VAL A 730 -6.80 -23.82 17.56
CA VAL A 730 -5.63 -24.51 18.12
C VAL A 730 -5.80 -24.65 19.63
N VAL A 731 -5.72 -25.88 20.13
CA VAL A 731 -5.74 -26.21 21.56
C VAL A 731 -4.45 -26.94 21.90
N GLU A 732 -3.85 -26.59 23.03
CA GLU A 732 -2.72 -27.30 23.63
C GLU A 732 -3.17 -27.86 24.99
N ASP A 733 -3.20 -29.19 25.07
CA ASP A 733 -3.56 -29.94 26.27
C ASP A 733 -2.68 -31.20 26.39
N GLU A 734 -3.04 -32.14 27.28
CA GLU A 734 -2.30 -33.39 27.51
C GLU A 734 -2.16 -34.26 26.25
N SER A 735 -3.03 -34.08 25.24
CA SER A 735 -2.97 -34.77 23.95
C SER A 735 -2.06 -34.07 22.94
N GLY A 736 -1.44 -32.95 23.32
CA GLY A 736 -0.57 -32.14 22.48
C GLY A 736 -1.28 -30.97 21.78
N LYS A 737 -0.49 -30.19 21.04
CA LYS A 737 -0.98 -29.01 20.30
C LYS A 737 -1.57 -29.44 18.96
N SER A 738 -2.87 -29.18 18.76
CA SER A 738 -3.60 -29.59 17.55
C SER A 738 -4.75 -28.62 17.24
N PHE A 739 -5.27 -28.65 16.01
CA PHE A 739 -6.48 -27.92 15.68
C PHE A 739 -7.71 -28.76 16.01
N VAL A 740 -8.56 -28.26 16.91
CA VAL A 740 -9.74 -28.96 17.41
C VAL A 740 -10.99 -28.42 16.75
N THR A 741 -11.84 -29.32 16.28
CA THR A 741 -13.22 -29.04 15.85
C THR A 741 -14.14 -30.14 16.39
N ALA A 742 -15.23 -29.74 17.05
CA ALA A 742 -16.07 -30.67 17.81
C ALA A 742 -17.55 -30.51 17.49
N TYR A 743 -18.02 -29.28 17.51
CA TYR A 743 -19.42 -28.98 17.31
C TYR A 743 -19.82 -29.08 15.83
N THR A 744 -21.08 -29.37 15.58
CA THR A 744 -21.72 -29.27 14.27
C THR A 744 -21.38 -27.92 13.62
N ASN A 745 -21.07 -27.91 12.31
CA ASN A 745 -20.65 -26.74 11.53
C ASN A 745 -19.26 -26.15 11.89
N SER A 746 -18.58 -26.59 12.95
CA SER A 746 -17.22 -26.10 13.25
C SER A 746 -16.16 -26.73 12.34
N GLY A 747 -15.07 -26.01 12.04
CA GLY A 747 -14.02 -26.49 11.17
C GLY A 747 -13.14 -25.36 10.66
N PHE A 748 -12.77 -25.41 9.39
CA PHE A 748 -11.82 -24.47 8.81
C PHE A 748 -12.05 -24.20 7.32
N GLU A 749 -11.43 -23.14 6.82
CA GLU A 749 -11.37 -22.75 5.43
C GLU A 749 -9.93 -22.38 5.04
N ILE A 750 -9.48 -22.85 3.88
CA ILE A 750 -8.22 -22.46 3.23
C ILE A 750 -8.51 -21.88 1.84
N SER A 751 -7.60 -21.09 1.30
CA SER A 751 -7.77 -20.49 -0.03
C SER A 751 -6.45 -20.38 -0.77
N GLY A 752 -6.46 -20.48 -2.10
CA GLY A 752 -5.25 -20.26 -2.90
C GLY A 752 -5.28 -20.94 -4.26
N ASN A 753 -4.17 -20.84 -4.98
CA ASN A 753 -3.98 -21.53 -6.25
C ASN A 753 -3.66 -23.00 -5.98
N LEU A 754 -4.69 -23.85 -5.96
CA LEU A 754 -4.62 -25.26 -5.56
C LEU A 754 -4.83 -26.18 -6.77
N THR A 755 -4.15 -27.33 -6.76
CA THR A 755 -4.29 -28.35 -7.81
C THR A 755 -4.30 -29.75 -7.19
N GLY A 756 -4.95 -30.70 -7.86
CA GLY A 756 -5.07 -32.08 -7.42
C GLY A 756 -5.93 -32.24 -6.17
N ASP A 757 -5.69 -33.33 -5.45
CA ASP A 757 -6.41 -33.65 -4.21
C ASP A 757 -5.80 -32.97 -2.98
N ILE A 758 -6.65 -32.78 -1.98
CA ILE A 758 -6.28 -32.31 -0.65
C ILE A 758 -6.51 -33.44 0.33
N TRP A 759 -5.52 -33.71 1.16
CA TRP A 759 -5.60 -34.74 2.20
C TRP A 759 -5.45 -34.12 3.57
N LEU A 760 -6.17 -34.67 4.54
CA LEU A 760 -6.07 -34.25 5.92
C LEU A 760 -5.65 -35.45 6.78
N THR A 761 -4.74 -35.22 7.72
CA THR A 761 -4.52 -36.16 8.82
C THR A 761 -5.19 -35.63 10.07
N SER A 762 -5.98 -36.48 10.73
CA SER A 762 -6.53 -36.19 12.06
C SER A 762 -6.20 -37.33 13.02
N ASP A 763 -5.84 -36.96 14.24
CA ASP A 763 -5.80 -37.88 15.36
C ASP A 763 -7.17 -37.88 16.05
N THR A 764 -7.47 -39.02 16.67
CA THR A 764 -8.78 -39.49 17.17
C THR A 764 -9.75 -38.45 17.69
N THR A 765 -11.03 -38.83 17.68
CA THR A 765 -12.00 -38.33 18.65
C THR A 765 -11.58 -38.71 20.07
N ASP A 766 -11.75 -37.82 21.06
CA ASP A 766 -11.49 -38.13 22.48
C ASP A 766 -12.37 -39.29 23.03
N LYS A 767 -13.30 -39.81 22.21
CA LYS A 767 -13.89 -41.14 22.34
C LYS A 767 -13.19 -42.12 21.40
N ALA A 768 -12.73 -43.26 21.94
CA ALA A 768 -12.31 -44.40 21.12
C ALA A 768 -13.41 -44.66 20.08
N PRO A 769 -13.06 -44.83 18.79
CA PRO A 769 -14.07 -45.17 17.80
C PRO A 769 -14.79 -46.41 18.31
N ALA A 770 -16.11 -46.30 18.50
CA ALA A 770 -16.91 -47.52 18.43
C ALA A 770 -16.51 -48.19 17.10
N ALA A 771 -16.62 -49.51 16.98
CA ALA A 771 -16.49 -50.20 15.69
C ALA A 771 -17.47 -49.67 14.60
N SER A 772 -18.25 -48.62 14.93
CA SER A 772 -19.25 -47.85 14.20
C SER A 772 -19.15 -46.33 14.44
N GLY A 773 -17.95 -45.76 14.68
CA GLY A 773 -17.80 -44.30 14.92
C GLY A 773 -18.16 -43.45 13.69
N ASN A 774 -19.03 -42.45 13.86
CA ASN A 774 -19.61 -41.63 12.79
C ASN A 774 -18.90 -40.28 12.67
N ASN A 775 -17.65 -40.28 12.20
CA ASN A 775 -16.89 -39.05 11.95
C ASN A 775 -17.17 -38.53 10.55
N PHE A 776 -18.14 -37.62 10.41
CA PHE A 776 -18.48 -37.05 9.12
C PHE A 776 -18.02 -35.59 9.03
N ILE A 777 -17.49 -35.25 7.86
CA ILE A 777 -17.16 -33.87 7.49
C ILE A 777 -17.94 -33.47 6.24
N THR A 778 -18.39 -32.22 6.21
CA THR A 778 -18.95 -31.58 5.02
C THR A 778 -17.84 -30.80 4.33
N VAL A 779 -17.70 -31.00 3.01
CA VAL A 779 -16.74 -30.27 2.18
C VAL A 779 -17.48 -29.34 1.24
N ILE A 780 -17.05 -28.09 1.23
CA ILE A 780 -17.60 -27.00 0.42
C ILE A 780 -16.42 -26.43 -0.39
N LEU A 781 -16.55 -26.47 -1.71
CA LEU A 781 -15.56 -25.93 -2.65
C LEU A 781 -16.18 -24.73 -3.34
N ASP A 782 -15.54 -23.56 -3.24
CA ASP A 782 -15.98 -22.33 -3.91
C ASP A 782 -17.43 -21.95 -3.58
N GLY A 783 -17.81 -22.15 -2.31
CA GLY A 783 -19.18 -21.93 -1.81
C GLY A 783 -20.19 -23.01 -2.21
N VAL A 784 -19.77 -24.03 -2.97
CA VAL A 784 -20.62 -25.12 -3.46
C VAL A 784 -20.40 -26.38 -2.62
N TYR A 785 -21.47 -26.91 -2.05
CA TYR A 785 -21.46 -28.18 -1.33
C TYR A 785 -21.04 -29.33 -2.24
N GLN A 786 -19.95 -30.01 -1.89
CA GLN A 786 -19.41 -31.14 -2.65
C GLN A 786 -19.91 -32.48 -2.10
N GLY A 787 -20.14 -32.55 -0.79
CA GLY A 787 -20.62 -33.76 -0.14
C GLY A 787 -20.31 -33.80 1.34
N THR A 788 -20.80 -34.86 1.97
CA THR A 788 -20.46 -35.23 3.34
C THR A 788 -19.79 -36.60 3.31
N TYR A 789 -18.59 -36.69 3.87
CA TYR A 789 -17.74 -37.88 3.78
C TYR A 789 -17.43 -38.42 5.16
N TRP A 790 -17.41 -39.75 5.27
CA TRP A 790 -16.92 -40.46 6.44
C TRP A 790 -15.39 -40.37 6.53
N ARG A 791 -14.87 -40.19 7.74
CA ARG A 791 -13.45 -40.17 8.11
C ARG A 791 -13.08 -41.42 8.88
N GLY A 792 -11.90 -41.97 8.59
CA GLY A 792 -11.33 -43.13 9.28
C GLY A 792 -10.93 -42.91 10.75
N ASP A 793 -10.38 -43.97 11.35
CA ASP A 793 -9.88 -44.06 12.74
C ASP A 793 -8.68 -43.11 13.04
N THR A 794 -8.11 -43.18 14.26
CA THR A 794 -6.91 -42.42 14.68
C THR A 794 -5.78 -42.44 13.64
N GLY A 795 -5.20 -41.27 13.33
CA GLY A 795 -4.08 -41.14 12.42
C GLY A 795 -4.46 -41.32 10.95
N CYS A 796 -5.77 -41.38 10.64
CA CYS A 796 -6.21 -41.54 9.27
C CYS A 796 -5.89 -40.32 8.41
N ARG A 797 -5.30 -40.63 7.26
CA ARG A 797 -5.05 -39.74 6.15
C ARG A 797 -6.23 -39.87 5.18
N ASP A 798 -7.12 -38.89 5.17
CA ASP A 798 -8.33 -38.92 4.35
C ASP A 798 -8.27 -37.92 3.20
N ASN A 799 -8.70 -38.36 2.03
CA ASN A 799 -8.82 -37.54 0.83
C ASN A 799 -10.15 -36.78 0.85
N LEU A 800 -10.11 -35.47 0.59
CA LEU A 800 -11.31 -34.64 0.44
C LEU A 800 -12.04 -34.86 -0.91
N LYS A 801 -11.42 -35.60 -1.84
CA LYS A 801 -11.95 -36.00 -3.15
C LYS A 801 -12.35 -34.83 -4.04
N LEU A 802 -11.49 -33.81 -4.09
CA LEU A 802 -11.75 -32.57 -4.82
C LEU A 802 -11.21 -32.60 -6.25
N ASN A 803 -10.08 -33.28 -6.49
CA ASN A 803 -9.38 -33.38 -7.78
C ASN A 803 -9.37 -32.05 -8.57
N LEU A 804 -8.73 -31.02 -8.02
CA LEU A 804 -8.76 -29.67 -8.55
C LEU A 804 -7.94 -29.54 -9.85
N ASP A 805 -8.52 -28.95 -10.89
CA ASP A 805 -7.89 -28.75 -12.20
C ASP A 805 -6.74 -27.71 -12.19
N GLY A 806 -6.45 -27.11 -11.04
CA GLY A 806 -5.45 -26.04 -10.90
C GLY A 806 -6.09 -24.67 -11.07
N GLY A 807 -6.02 -23.84 -10.03
CA GLY A 807 -6.58 -22.49 -10.05
C GLY A 807 -6.88 -21.98 -8.65
N TYR A 808 -7.39 -20.75 -8.56
CA TYR A 808 -7.78 -20.19 -7.27
C TYR A 808 -9.04 -20.86 -6.75
N HIS A 809 -8.94 -21.49 -5.57
CA HIS A 809 -10.04 -22.19 -4.91
C HIS A 809 -10.13 -21.79 -3.44
N THR A 810 -11.35 -21.85 -2.91
CA THR A 810 -11.67 -21.80 -1.47
C THR A 810 -12.20 -23.17 -1.05
N VAL A 811 -11.57 -23.77 -0.05
CA VAL A 811 -11.93 -25.10 0.45
C VAL A 811 -12.30 -24.97 1.91
N ARG A 812 -13.58 -25.18 2.21
CA ARG A 812 -14.15 -25.16 3.55
C ARG A 812 -14.54 -26.56 3.98
N VAL A 813 -14.11 -26.94 5.17
CA VAL A 813 -14.35 -28.24 5.78
C VAL A 813 -15.00 -28.01 7.13
N GLU A 814 -16.17 -28.62 7.33
CA GLU A 814 -16.97 -28.49 8.54
C GLU A 814 -17.29 -29.84 9.14
N ARG A 815 -17.47 -29.89 10.46
CA ARG A 815 -17.99 -31.06 11.15
C ARG A 815 -19.46 -31.25 10.79
N ALA A 816 -19.79 -32.43 10.27
CA ALA A 816 -21.17 -32.79 9.96
C ALA A 816 -21.87 -33.52 11.12
N SER A 817 -21.10 -34.22 11.94
CA SER A 817 -21.58 -35.01 13.07
C SER A 817 -22.01 -34.15 14.27
N LYS A 818 -22.84 -34.74 15.13
CA LYS A 818 -23.13 -34.24 16.48
C LYS A 818 -21.90 -34.30 17.38
N VAL A 819 -21.88 -33.45 18.41
CA VAL A 819 -20.74 -33.29 19.32
C VAL A 819 -20.46 -34.55 20.15
N SER A 820 -21.49 -35.38 20.39
CA SER A 820 -21.34 -36.62 21.17
C SER A 820 -20.44 -37.67 20.51
N GLU A 821 -20.13 -37.51 19.22
CA GLU A 821 -19.13 -38.34 18.50
C GLU A 821 -17.68 -37.99 18.90
N GLY A 822 -17.47 -36.90 19.64
CA GLY A 822 -16.17 -36.50 20.19
C GLY A 822 -15.44 -35.43 19.36
N ASN A 823 -14.35 -34.91 19.94
CA ASN A 823 -13.55 -33.80 19.40
C ASN A 823 -12.61 -34.28 18.30
N MET A 824 -12.72 -33.77 17.07
CA MET A 824 -11.79 -34.11 15.98
C MET A 824 -10.53 -33.23 16.05
N ARG A 825 -9.34 -33.85 16.09
CA ARG A 825 -8.05 -33.16 16.18
C ARG A 825 -7.28 -33.26 14.86
N ILE A 826 -7.20 -32.16 14.12
CA ILE A 826 -6.47 -32.08 12.85
C ILE A 826 -5.02 -31.74 13.13
N THR A 827 -4.11 -32.56 12.60
CA THR A 827 -2.68 -32.43 12.83
C THR A 827 -1.92 -32.00 11.58
N SER A 828 -2.37 -32.39 10.39
CA SER A 828 -1.71 -31.99 9.13
C SER A 828 -2.63 -31.98 7.92
N ILE A 829 -2.19 -31.28 6.89
CA ILE A 829 -2.81 -31.21 5.57
C ILE A 829 -1.75 -31.44 4.48
N GLU A 830 -2.14 -32.06 3.40
CA GLU A 830 -1.35 -32.25 2.18
C GLU A 830 -2.12 -31.65 1.01
N PHE A 831 -1.45 -30.83 0.20
CA PHE A 831 -2.04 -30.21 -1.00
C PHE A 831 -0.91 -29.83 -1.97
N ASN A 832 -1.27 -29.56 -3.22
CA ASN A 832 -0.36 -28.97 -4.20
C ASN A 832 -0.78 -27.55 -4.54
N GLY A 833 0.21 -26.68 -4.70
CA GLY A 833 0.03 -25.29 -5.11
C GLY A 833 0.36 -24.30 -4.00
N THR A 834 -0.30 -23.15 -4.01
CA THR A 834 0.05 -22.00 -3.19
C THR A 834 -1.15 -21.51 -2.39
N LEU A 835 -1.02 -21.46 -1.07
CA LEU A 835 -2.02 -20.83 -0.21
C LEU A 835 -1.91 -19.31 -0.22
N THR A 836 -3.07 -18.69 -0.18
CA THR A 836 -3.31 -17.28 0.10
C THR A 836 -4.11 -17.17 1.38
N LYS A 837 -4.05 -16.05 2.07
CA LYS A 837 -4.88 -15.86 3.27
C LYS A 837 -6.37 -15.88 2.85
N PRO A 838 -7.23 -16.66 3.54
CA PRO A 838 -8.65 -16.67 3.24
C PRO A 838 -9.26 -15.28 3.37
N GLN A 839 -10.19 -14.95 2.48
CA GLN A 839 -10.92 -13.69 2.58
C GLN A 839 -11.84 -13.72 3.81
N THR A 840 -11.91 -12.59 4.48
CA THR A 840 -12.91 -12.37 5.52
C THR A 840 -14.12 -11.70 4.94
N ASN A 841 -15.29 -12.13 5.39
CA ASN A 841 -16.55 -11.49 5.01
C ASN A 841 -16.73 -10.25 5.89
N ALA A 842 -15.97 -9.19 5.60
CA ALA A 842 -16.08 -7.93 6.30
C ALA A 842 -17.54 -7.42 6.23
N GLY A 843 -18.15 -7.16 7.40
CA GLY A 843 -19.55 -6.75 7.50
C GLY A 843 -20.58 -7.89 7.48
N ALA A 844 -20.17 -9.17 7.47
CA ALA A 844 -21.11 -10.28 7.70
C ALA A 844 -21.51 -10.39 9.17
N LEU A 845 -22.77 -10.75 9.42
CA LEU A 845 -23.29 -11.01 10.76
C LEU A 845 -22.55 -12.19 11.41
N ASN A 846 -22.17 -12.04 12.68
CA ASN A 846 -21.62 -13.11 13.51
C ASN A 846 -22.74 -13.68 14.38
N ILE A 847 -23.13 -14.93 14.10
CA ILE A 847 -24.27 -15.59 14.74
C ILE A 847 -23.79 -16.82 15.50
N GLU A 848 -24.21 -16.95 16.76
CA GLU A 848 -24.02 -18.17 17.55
C GLU A 848 -25.37 -18.81 17.90
N VAL A 849 -25.48 -20.11 17.70
CA VAL A 849 -26.65 -20.91 18.07
C VAL A 849 -26.27 -21.79 19.25
N LEU A 850 -26.97 -21.64 20.37
CA LEU A 850 -26.90 -22.55 21.52
C LEU A 850 -28.10 -23.49 21.46
N GLY A 851 -27.88 -24.81 21.48
CA GLY A 851 -29.00 -25.72 21.21
C GLY A 851 -28.84 -27.18 21.62
N ASP A 852 -29.85 -27.97 21.28
CA ASP A 852 -29.93 -29.41 21.50
C ASP A 852 -29.84 -30.20 20.19
N SER A 853 -30.43 -31.40 20.14
CA SER A 853 -30.46 -32.29 18.97
C SER A 853 -31.04 -31.64 17.72
N ILE A 854 -31.96 -30.70 17.86
CA ILE A 854 -32.55 -29.97 16.74
C ILE A 854 -31.48 -29.09 16.08
N SER A 855 -30.63 -28.46 16.89
CA SER A 855 -29.56 -27.59 16.38
C SER A 855 -28.39 -28.36 15.77
N GLU A 856 -28.16 -29.59 16.22
CA GLU A 856 -27.23 -30.55 15.58
C GLU A 856 -27.79 -31.12 14.26
N GLY A 857 -29.07 -30.90 13.96
CA GLY A 857 -29.72 -31.35 12.73
C GLY A 857 -30.12 -32.82 12.73
N ILE A 858 -30.38 -33.42 13.90
CA ILE A 858 -30.98 -34.76 13.98
C ILE A 858 -32.34 -34.75 13.26
N GLY A 859 -32.58 -35.75 12.40
CA GLY A 859 -33.78 -35.88 11.58
C GLY A 859 -33.63 -35.39 10.14
N THR A 860 -32.52 -34.75 9.79
CA THR A 860 -32.25 -34.19 8.44
C THR A 860 -31.67 -35.17 7.43
N ALA A 861 -31.23 -36.36 7.86
CA ALA A 861 -30.68 -37.36 6.95
C ALA A 861 -31.76 -37.99 6.04
N ASP A 862 -31.40 -38.31 4.80
CA ASP A 862 -32.27 -39.03 3.85
C ASP A 862 -31.84 -40.50 3.73
N SER A 863 -32.82 -41.40 3.82
CA SER A 863 -32.73 -42.85 3.58
C SER A 863 -32.06 -43.26 2.27
N ALA A 864 -32.03 -42.38 1.25
CA ALA A 864 -31.37 -42.62 -0.04
C ALA A 864 -29.84 -42.46 0.00
N SER A 865 -29.26 -41.91 1.07
CA SER A 865 -27.81 -41.76 1.23
C SER A 865 -27.17 -43.06 1.75
N VAL A 866 -26.74 -43.92 0.83
CA VAL A 866 -26.27 -45.30 1.10
C VAL A 866 -25.08 -45.39 2.07
N ALA A 867 -24.24 -44.33 2.17
CA ALA A 867 -23.11 -44.28 3.12
C ALA A 867 -23.55 -44.01 4.58
N TRP A 868 -24.79 -43.55 4.76
CA TRP A 868 -25.35 -43.05 6.01
C TRP A 868 -26.19 -44.13 6.72
N ASN A 869 -26.85 -45.01 5.96
CA ASN A 869 -27.66 -46.14 6.48
C ASN A 869 -26.84 -47.19 7.25
N SER A 870 -25.56 -47.38 6.96
CA SER A 870 -24.70 -48.34 7.66
C SER A 870 -24.19 -47.85 9.03
N ALA A 871 -24.47 -46.59 9.35
CA ALA A 871 -23.90 -45.87 10.48
C ALA A 871 -24.91 -45.56 11.61
N ASN A 872 -26.21 -45.86 11.45
CA ASN A 872 -27.28 -45.38 12.35
C ASN A 872 -27.34 -43.84 12.49
N GLY A 873 -26.74 -43.07 11.58
CA GLY A 873 -26.79 -41.60 11.62
C GLY A 873 -28.15 -41.09 11.19
N GLY A 874 -28.68 -40.07 11.85
CA GLY A 874 -29.89 -39.33 11.45
C GLY A 874 -29.62 -37.84 11.19
N GLU A 875 -28.37 -37.39 11.31
CA GLU A 875 -28.01 -35.97 11.47
C GLU A 875 -27.01 -35.40 10.45
N ASN A 876 -27.40 -34.45 9.61
CA ASN A 876 -26.45 -33.71 8.78
C ASN A 876 -26.50 -32.22 9.10
N ALA A 877 -25.44 -31.75 9.78
CA ALA A 877 -25.20 -30.34 10.11
C ALA A 877 -25.58 -29.35 9.01
N TYR A 878 -25.22 -29.68 7.76
CA TYR A 878 -25.38 -28.77 6.63
C TYR A 878 -26.86 -28.47 6.35
N TYR A 879 -27.76 -29.38 6.70
CA TYR A 879 -29.20 -29.24 6.52
C TYR A 879 -29.93 -28.80 7.79
N SER A 880 -29.23 -28.56 8.90
CA SER A 880 -29.88 -28.05 10.12
C SER A 880 -30.46 -26.65 9.87
N TYR A 881 -31.48 -26.30 10.65
CA TYR A 881 -32.12 -24.97 10.53
C TYR A 881 -31.11 -23.85 10.78
N ALA A 882 -30.14 -24.09 11.69
CA ALA A 882 -29.07 -23.16 12.01
C ALA A 882 -28.16 -22.93 10.79
N ALA A 883 -27.72 -23.99 10.12
CA ALA A 883 -26.89 -23.88 8.93
C ALA A 883 -27.64 -23.26 7.74
N VAL A 884 -28.93 -23.58 7.58
CA VAL A 884 -29.80 -22.93 6.58
C VAL A 884 -29.91 -21.44 6.86
N MET A 885 -30.24 -21.04 8.09
CA MET A 885 -30.30 -19.64 8.50
C MET A 885 -28.96 -18.92 8.25
N GLY A 886 -27.83 -19.53 8.62
CA GLY A 886 -26.51 -18.96 8.40
C GLY A 886 -26.23 -18.67 6.92
N ARG A 887 -26.59 -19.59 6.02
CA ARG A 887 -26.46 -19.39 4.57
C ARG A 887 -27.41 -18.32 4.02
N GLU A 888 -28.67 -18.30 4.46
CA GLU A 888 -29.68 -17.29 4.04
C GLU A 888 -29.33 -15.86 4.48
N LEU A 889 -28.47 -15.73 5.49
CA LEU A 889 -27.95 -14.45 6.00
C LEU A 889 -26.52 -14.15 5.54
N ASN A 890 -25.85 -15.08 4.84
CA ASN A 890 -24.41 -15.02 4.55
C ASN A 890 -23.58 -14.72 5.82
N ALA A 891 -23.94 -15.37 6.92
CA ALA A 891 -23.41 -15.10 8.26
C ALA A 891 -22.22 -16.00 8.62
N ASN A 892 -21.35 -15.49 9.50
CA ASN A 892 -20.37 -16.29 10.22
C ASN A 892 -21.10 -17.05 11.34
N LEU A 893 -21.41 -18.32 11.09
CA LEU A 893 -22.17 -19.17 11.99
C LEU A 893 -21.26 -19.96 12.94
N SER A 894 -21.69 -20.05 14.21
CA SER A 894 -21.22 -21.01 15.20
C SER A 894 -22.43 -21.76 15.75
N VAL A 895 -22.38 -23.08 15.81
CA VAL A 895 -23.44 -23.89 16.44
C VAL A 895 -22.81 -24.64 17.60
N VAL A 896 -23.25 -24.34 18.82
CA VAL A 896 -22.81 -24.96 20.07
C VAL A 896 -23.99 -25.72 20.63
N ALA A 897 -24.09 -26.99 20.28
CA ALA A 897 -25.24 -27.81 20.60
C ALA A 897 -24.84 -29.20 21.09
N TYR A 898 -25.72 -29.81 21.88
CA TYR A 898 -25.55 -31.17 22.38
C TYR A 898 -26.89 -31.91 22.48
N ALA A 899 -27.07 -32.98 21.69
CA ALA A 899 -28.26 -33.81 21.71
C ALA A 899 -28.61 -34.39 23.09
N GLY A 900 -29.86 -34.20 23.50
CA GLY A 900 -30.41 -34.77 24.74
C GLY A 900 -30.02 -34.02 26.03
N LYS A 901 -29.28 -32.93 25.94
CA LYS A 901 -28.90 -32.09 27.10
C LYS A 901 -29.92 -30.97 27.33
N ALA A 902 -30.17 -30.62 28.59
CA ALA A 902 -30.99 -29.47 28.96
C ALA A 902 -30.13 -28.19 29.05
N ILE A 903 -30.75 -27.08 29.48
CA ILE A 903 -30.16 -25.73 29.46
C ILE A 903 -28.86 -25.68 30.26
N LYS A 904 -28.88 -26.24 31.47
CA LYS A 904 -27.76 -26.21 32.41
C LYS A 904 -26.54 -26.91 31.84
N GLU A 905 -26.70 -28.10 31.27
CA GLU A 905 -25.58 -28.87 30.76
C GLU A 905 -24.95 -28.21 29.53
N VAL A 906 -25.75 -27.60 28.63
CA VAL A 906 -25.17 -26.85 27.50
C VAL A 906 -24.44 -25.60 28.00
N ARG A 907 -25.00 -24.90 28.99
CA ARG A 907 -24.39 -23.73 29.64
C ARG A 907 -23.06 -24.07 30.31
N GLU A 908 -22.97 -25.19 31.02
CA GLU A 908 -21.79 -25.55 31.82
C GLU A 908 -20.76 -26.39 31.04
N GLU A 909 -21.19 -27.33 30.21
CA GLU A 909 -20.31 -28.30 29.53
C GLU A 909 -19.88 -27.86 28.12
N CYS A 910 -20.60 -26.92 27.48
CA CYS A 910 -20.36 -26.56 26.08
C CYS A 910 -20.05 -25.07 25.88
N TYR A 911 -20.90 -24.18 26.39
CA TYR A 911 -20.80 -22.74 26.17
C TYR A 911 -19.46 -22.10 26.58
N PRO A 912 -18.69 -22.60 27.57
CA PRO A 912 -17.38 -22.04 27.89
C PRO A 912 -16.25 -22.49 26.96
N TYR A 913 -16.47 -23.50 26.11
CA TYR A 913 -15.39 -24.27 25.49
C TYR A 913 -15.42 -24.28 23.96
N ILE A 914 -14.26 -24.60 23.36
CA ILE A 914 -14.05 -24.83 21.92
C ILE A 914 -14.51 -26.24 21.54
N GLY A 915 -14.26 -27.22 22.41
CA GLY A 915 -14.68 -28.60 22.25
C GLY A 915 -15.44 -29.13 23.47
N HIS A 916 -16.05 -30.31 23.31
CA HIS A 916 -16.78 -30.96 24.39
C HIS A 916 -15.85 -31.47 25.49
N GLY A 917 -16.37 -31.57 26.72
CA GLY A 917 -15.65 -32.12 27.86
C GLY A 917 -14.64 -31.14 28.47
N GLY A 918 -14.78 -29.84 28.20
CA GLY A 918 -13.86 -28.82 28.69
C GLY A 918 -12.63 -28.57 27.81
N VAL A 919 -12.63 -29.05 26.57
CA VAL A 919 -11.48 -28.94 25.67
C VAL A 919 -11.35 -27.52 25.12
N GLY A 920 -10.34 -26.80 25.61
CA GLY A 920 -10.00 -25.44 25.19
C GLY A 920 -11.04 -24.41 25.64
N ASN A 921 -10.61 -23.36 26.35
CA ASN A 921 -11.52 -22.26 26.70
C ASN A 921 -11.82 -21.42 25.47
N TYR A 922 -13.10 -21.06 25.28
CA TYR A 922 -13.49 -20.12 24.23
C TYR A 922 -13.16 -18.69 24.65
N ASN A 923 -12.50 -17.95 23.77
CA ASN A 923 -12.13 -16.56 24.01
C ASN A 923 -13.27 -15.61 23.59
N PHE A 924 -13.94 -14.98 24.57
CA PHE A 924 -15.01 -14.01 24.35
C PHE A 924 -14.52 -12.56 24.14
N SER A 925 -13.30 -12.37 23.63
CA SER A 925 -12.75 -11.04 23.33
C SER A 925 -13.57 -10.26 22.29
N ALA A 926 -13.24 -8.97 22.11
CA ALA A 926 -13.88 -8.09 21.12
C ALA A 926 -13.89 -8.67 19.69
N ALA A 927 -12.85 -9.44 19.32
CA ALA A 927 -12.72 -10.05 17.99
C ALA A 927 -13.71 -11.21 17.75
N ASN A 928 -14.30 -11.77 18.81
CA ASN A 928 -15.18 -12.94 18.77
C ASN A 928 -16.62 -12.64 19.21
N GLN A 929 -16.94 -11.35 19.41
CA GLN A 929 -18.27 -10.89 19.80
C GLN A 929 -19.32 -11.30 18.75
N LYS A 930 -20.52 -11.63 19.22
CA LYS A 930 -21.64 -12.01 18.36
C LYS A 930 -22.60 -10.84 18.19
N ASP A 931 -23.16 -10.74 16.99
CA ASP A 931 -24.23 -9.80 16.67
C ASP A 931 -25.59 -10.37 17.09
N VAL A 932 -25.74 -11.71 16.94
CA VAL A 932 -26.92 -12.47 17.32
C VAL A 932 -26.53 -13.75 18.04
N VAL A 933 -27.18 -14.05 19.15
CA VAL A 933 -27.16 -15.36 19.81
C VAL A 933 -28.57 -15.93 19.78
N VAL A 934 -28.74 -17.04 19.07
CA VAL A 934 -29.99 -17.80 19.04
C VAL A 934 -29.90 -18.91 20.06
N ILE A 935 -30.85 -19.00 20.98
CA ILE A 935 -30.94 -20.07 21.97
C ILE A 935 -32.16 -20.91 21.63
N ASN A 936 -31.93 -22.16 21.20
CA ASN A 936 -32.98 -23.14 20.95
C ASN A 936 -32.79 -24.32 21.89
N LEU A 937 -33.09 -24.07 23.16
CA LEU A 937 -32.99 -25.00 24.27
C LEU A 937 -34.31 -25.01 25.04
N GLY A 938 -34.66 -26.15 25.62
CA GLY A 938 -35.85 -26.31 26.43
C GLY A 938 -36.61 -27.61 26.20
N THR A 939 -36.45 -28.23 25.02
CA THR A 939 -37.09 -29.50 24.67
C THR A 939 -36.81 -30.59 25.71
N ASN A 940 -35.55 -30.76 26.11
CA ASN A 940 -35.15 -31.79 27.08
C ASN A 940 -35.53 -31.45 28.53
N GLY A 941 -35.56 -30.15 28.89
CA GLY A 941 -36.05 -29.72 30.20
C GLY A 941 -37.55 -29.98 30.35
N ALA A 942 -38.35 -29.60 29.35
CA ALA A 942 -39.77 -29.93 29.29
C ALA A 942 -40.03 -31.45 29.35
N TYR A 943 -39.20 -32.24 28.67
CA TYR A 943 -39.27 -33.70 28.76
C TYR A 943 -38.99 -34.21 30.18
N ASN A 944 -37.99 -33.65 30.88
CA ASN A 944 -37.69 -34.00 32.27
C ASN A 944 -38.85 -33.68 33.21
N VAL A 945 -39.50 -32.51 33.06
CA VAL A 945 -40.71 -32.15 33.83
C VAL A 945 -41.80 -33.20 33.62
N ASN A 946 -42.13 -33.49 32.36
CA ASN A 946 -43.28 -34.32 32.01
C ASN A 946 -43.07 -35.82 32.28
N THR A 947 -41.84 -36.31 32.13
CA THR A 947 -41.58 -37.75 32.07
C THR A 947 -40.74 -38.26 33.24
N ARG A 948 -39.81 -37.45 33.75
CA ARG A 948 -38.91 -37.85 34.83
C ARG A 948 -39.29 -37.26 36.18
N ASN A 949 -40.04 -36.15 36.19
CA ASN A 949 -40.38 -35.39 37.39
C ASN A 949 -39.12 -34.90 38.14
N ASP A 950 -38.04 -34.65 37.39
CA ASP A 950 -36.74 -34.20 37.89
C ASP A 950 -36.61 -32.67 37.91
N ASP A 951 -37.43 -31.97 37.11
CA ASP A 951 -37.43 -30.52 36.94
C ASP A 951 -38.86 -29.95 37.10
N THR A 952 -38.98 -28.65 37.36
CA THR A 952 -40.23 -27.86 37.33
C THR A 952 -40.15 -26.69 36.33
N ASP A 953 -41.28 -26.05 36.01
CA ASP A 953 -41.30 -24.83 35.19
C ASP A 953 -40.46 -23.70 35.79
N ASP A 954 -40.41 -23.59 37.12
CA ASP A 954 -39.58 -22.62 37.82
C ASP A 954 -38.08 -22.95 37.66
N ASP A 955 -37.71 -24.23 37.68
CA ASP A 955 -36.32 -24.67 37.44
C ASP A 955 -35.89 -24.33 36.01
N ILE A 956 -36.73 -24.66 35.02
CA ILE A 956 -36.48 -24.34 33.62
C ILE A 956 -36.34 -22.82 33.41
N LYS A 957 -37.22 -22.03 34.02
CA LYS A 957 -37.18 -20.56 33.98
C LYS A 957 -35.89 -20.01 34.58
N ASN A 958 -35.49 -20.51 35.75
CA ASN A 958 -34.27 -20.08 36.43
C ASN A 958 -33.00 -20.42 35.63
N GLU A 959 -32.94 -21.61 35.01
CA GLU A 959 -31.81 -21.99 34.16
C GLU A 959 -31.76 -21.17 32.87
N ALA A 960 -32.92 -20.85 32.26
CA ALA A 960 -32.98 -19.95 31.12
C ALA A 960 -32.44 -18.54 31.46
N ILE A 961 -32.83 -17.99 32.61
CA ILE A 961 -32.30 -16.72 33.12
C ILE A 961 -30.78 -16.79 33.33
N ALA A 962 -30.29 -17.88 33.93
CA ALA A 962 -28.87 -18.08 34.18
C ALA A 962 -28.04 -18.10 32.87
N LEU A 963 -28.52 -18.84 31.86
CA LEU A 963 -27.86 -18.87 30.55
C LEU A 963 -27.90 -17.51 29.86
N MET A 964 -29.05 -16.83 29.80
CA MET A 964 -29.16 -15.51 29.15
C MET A 964 -28.30 -14.45 29.86
N THR A 965 -28.20 -14.51 31.18
CA THR A 965 -27.31 -13.65 31.97
C THR A 965 -25.85 -13.85 31.56
N GLU A 966 -25.42 -15.09 31.41
CA GLU A 966 -24.06 -15.43 31.00
C GLU A 966 -23.77 -15.07 29.54
N VAL A 967 -24.75 -15.30 28.64
CA VAL A 967 -24.67 -14.89 27.24
C VAL A 967 -24.57 -13.37 27.12
N ARG A 968 -25.39 -12.61 27.84
CA ARG A 968 -25.34 -11.14 27.85
C ARG A 968 -24.02 -10.63 28.40
N LYS A 969 -23.50 -11.23 29.47
CA LYS A 969 -22.19 -10.89 30.02
C LYS A 969 -21.07 -11.04 28.99
N ASN A 970 -21.09 -12.14 28.25
CA ASN A 970 -20.04 -12.46 27.28
C ASN A 970 -20.24 -11.75 25.93
N ASN A 971 -21.48 -11.38 25.59
CA ASN A 971 -21.86 -10.67 24.36
C ASN A 971 -22.74 -9.44 24.69
N PRO A 972 -22.16 -8.33 25.18
CA PRO A 972 -22.93 -7.20 25.72
C PRO A 972 -23.87 -6.53 24.71
N ASN A 973 -23.54 -6.59 23.42
CA ASN A 973 -24.28 -5.86 22.37
C ASN A 973 -25.25 -6.72 21.56
N ALA A 974 -25.16 -8.05 21.69
CA ALA A 974 -25.88 -9.00 20.84
C ALA A 974 -27.40 -8.92 21.01
N TYR A 975 -28.14 -9.23 19.95
CA TYR A 975 -29.53 -9.69 20.11
C TYR A 975 -29.52 -11.14 20.61
N ILE A 976 -30.25 -11.44 21.67
CA ILE A 976 -30.39 -12.80 22.22
C ILE A 976 -31.82 -13.26 21.92
N ILE A 977 -31.97 -14.28 21.09
CA ILE A 977 -33.28 -14.74 20.62
C ILE A 977 -33.53 -16.14 21.17
N TRP A 978 -34.43 -16.26 22.14
CA TRP A 978 -34.90 -17.53 22.67
C TRP A 978 -35.97 -18.11 21.74
N VAL A 979 -35.60 -19.13 20.97
CA VAL A 979 -36.45 -19.78 19.97
C VAL A 979 -37.08 -21.04 20.57
N TYR A 980 -38.38 -21.21 20.34
CA TYR A 980 -39.14 -22.38 20.78
C TYR A 980 -40.24 -22.72 19.78
N GLY A 981 -40.71 -23.98 19.79
CA GLY A 981 -41.83 -24.43 18.94
C GLY A 981 -41.48 -25.43 17.83
N MET A 982 -40.20 -25.79 17.63
CA MET A 982 -39.80 -26.71 16.55
C MET A 982 -40.22 -28.17 16.78
N MET A 983 -40.53 -28.57 18.02
CA MET A 983 -41.07 -29.88 18.39
C MET A 983 -42.29 -29.71 19.30
N ALA A 984 -43.30 -30.57 19.19
CA ALA A 984 -44.59 -30.42 19.88
C ALA A 984 -44.70 -30.82 21.38
N PRO A 985 -43.83 -31.65 22.01
CA PRO A 985 -44.09 -32.14 23.36
C PRO A 985 -43.83 -31.13 24.50
N ASN A 986 -43.55 -29.85 24.20
CA ASN A 986 -43.13 -28.84 25.16
C ASN A 986 -44.05 -27.59 25.21
N GLN A 987 -45.18 -27.58 24.51
CA GLN A 987 -46.02 -26.37 24.40
C GLN A 987 -46.55 -25.87 25.75
N GLU A 988 -46.81 -26.78 26.69
CA GLU A 988 -47.30 -26.44 28.04
C GLU A 988 -46.28 -25.63 28.85
N HIS A 989 -44.99 -25.72 28.50
CA HIS A 989 -43.88 -25.04 29.21
C HIS A 989 -43.41 -23.76 28.52
N PHE A 990 -44.02 -23.35 27.40
CA PHE A 990 -43.60 -22.14 26.66
C PHE A 990 -43.69 -20.87 27.51
N ALA A 991 -44.68 -20.80 28.39
CA ALA A 991 -44.85 -19.68 29.31
C ALA A 991 -43.62 -19.47 30.20
N ALA A 992 -42.93 -20.54 30.62
CA ALA A 992 -41.73 -20.44 31.45
C ALA A 992 -40.58 -19.72 30.73
N TYR A 993 -40.40 -19.93 29.42
CA TYR A 993 -39.39 -19.24 28.61
C TYR A 993 -39.76 -17.79 28.32
N GLU A 994 -41.04 -17.53 28.02
CA GLU A 994 -41.56 -16.17 27.82
C GLU A 994 -41.41 -15.33 29.10
N ASP A 995 -41.69 -15.94 30.25
CA ASP A 995 -41.48 -15.37 31.57
C ASP A 995 -40.01 -15.11 31.88
N ALA A 996 -39.11 -16.05 31.53
CA ALA A 996 -37.67 -15.90 31.71
C ALA A 996 -37.14 -14.71 30.92
N VAL A 997 -37.51 -14.59 29.64
CA VAL A 997 -37.14 -13.45 28.79
C VAL A 997 -37.69 -12.14 29.38
N SER A 998 -38.95 -12.13 29.81
CA SER A 998 -39.56 -10.96 30.44
C SER A 998 -38.83 -10.54 31.72
N ALA A 999 -38.38 -11.50 32.52
CA ALA A 999 -37.64 -11.25 33.76
C ALA A 999 -36.24 -10.64 33.53
N MET A 1000 -35.63 -10.82 32.36
CA MET A 1000 -34.35 -10.20 32.02
C MET A 1000 -34.45 -8.68 31.87
N ASN A 1001 -35.63 -8.15 31.53
CA ASN A 1001 -35.88 -6.72 31.34
C ASN A 1001 -34.84 -6.03 30.42
N ASP A 1002 -34.54 -6.68 29.29
CA ASP A 1002 -33.58 -6.22 28.28
C ASP A 1002 -34.24 -6.27 26.90
N GLU A 1003 -34.32 -5.12 26.23
CA GLU A 1003 -35.03 -4.96 24.94
C GLU A 1003 -34.43 -5.78 23.79
N LYS A 1004 -33.18 -6.25 23.93
CA LYS A 1004 -32.50 -7.10 22.95
C LYS A 1004 -32.59 -8.58 23.27
N ILE A 1005 -33.31 -8.98 24.32
CA ILE A 1005 -33.59 -10.38 24.64
C ILE A 1005 -35.05 -10.68 24.25
N ILE A 1006 -35.25 -11.60 23.32
CA ILE A 1006 -36.53 -11.79 22.65
C ILE A 1006 -36.96 -13.26 22.68
N ALA A 1007 -38.20 -13.53 23.08
CA ALA A 1007 -38.84 -14.82 22.93
C ALA A 1007 -39.47 -14.91 21.53
N TYR A 1008 -39.12 -15.93 20.75
CA TYR A 1008 -39.62 -16.13 19.39
C TYR A 1008 -40.18 -17.54 19.19
N LYS A 1009 -41.52 -17.64 19.12
CA LYS A 1009 -42.21 -18.87 18.72
C LYS A 1009 -42.09 -19.08 17.22
N ILE A 1010 -41.32 -20.08 16.82
CA ILE A 1010 -41.14 -20.46 15.42
C ILE A 1010 -42.23 -21.43 14.96
N GLY A 1011 -42.53 -21.45 13.65
CA GLY A 1011 -43.45 -22.42 13.06
C GLY A 1011 -44.92 -22.11 13.31
N LYS A 1012 -45.30 -20.83 13.47
CA LYS A 1012 -46.72 -20.44 13.69
C LYS A 1012 -47.69 -20.92 12.59
N SER A 1013 -47.20 -21.17 11.38
CA SER A 1013 -47.98 -21.68 10.24
C SER A 1013 -47.91 -23.20 10.05
N ASN A 1014 -47.02 -23.89 10.78
CA ASN A 1014 -46.68 -25.29 10.53
C ASN A 1014 -47.04 -26.16 11.74
N SER A 1015 -47.85 -27.20 11.52
CA SER A 1015 -48.01 -28.27 12.49
C SER A 1015 -46.79 -29.19 12.39
N PHE A 1016 -45.85 -29.13 13.33
CA PHE A 1016 -44.83 -30.18 13.48
C PHE A 1016 -45.50 -31.55 13.38
N THR A 1017 -45.05 -32.38 12.44
CA THR A 1017 -45.73 -33.63 12.10
C THR A 1017 -44.98 -34.88 12.55
N GLY A 1018 -43.76 -34.75 13.10
CA GLY A 1018 -42.94 -35.88 13.52
C GLY A 1018 -42.51 -36.77 12.35
N HIS A 1019 -42.02 -36.16 11.25
CA HIS A 1019 -41.70 -36.86 10.00
C HIS A 1019 -40.20 -36.89 9.66
N GLY A 1020 -39.31 -36.55 10.59
CA GLY A 1020 -37.87 -36.76 10.40
C GLY A 1020 -37.49 -38.23 10.26
N TYR A 1021 -36.21 -38.51 9.95
CA TYR A 1021 -35.71 -39.88 9.77
C TYR A 1021 -36.07 -40.84 10.94
N ASP A 1022 -36.14 -40.32 12.16
CA ASP A 1022 -36.48 -41.10 13.36
C ASP A 1022 -37.95 -41.01 13.80
N ASN A 1023 -38.80 -40.29 13.04
CA ASN A 1023 -40.19 -39.95 13.36
C ASN A 1023 -40.40 -39.12 14.65
N TYR A 1024 -39.35 -38.57 15.24
CA TYR A 1024 -39.43 -37.76 16.46
C TYR A 1024 -38.82 -36.37 16.31
N HIS A 1025 -37.84 -36.18 15.42
CA HIS A 1025 -37.21 -34.88 15.16
C HIS A 1025 -37.75 -34.22 13.88
N PRO A 1026 -37.52 -32.91 13.69
CA PRO A 1026 -37.87 -32.23 12.44
C PRO A 1026 -37.14 -32.85 11.24
N SER A 1027 -37.87 -33.00 10.15
CA SER A 1027 -37.34 -33.42 8.86
C SER A 1027 -36.44 -32.35 8.23
N LYS A 1028 -35.67 -32.75 7.22
CA LYS A 1028 -34.87 -31.83 6.39
C LYS A 1028 -35.69 -30.64 5.85
N ASP A 1029 -36.92 -30.89 5.41
CA ASP A 1029 -37.79 -29.83 4.87
C ASP A 1029 -38.30 -28.89 5.96
N GLU A 1030 -38.64 -29.42 7.15
CA GLU A 1030 -39.01 -28.60 8.31
C GLU A 1030 -37.81 -27.74 8.76
N HIS A 1031 -36.60 -28.30 8.84
CA HIS A 1031 -35.39 -27.53 9.12
C HIS A 1031 -35.14 -26.41 8.10
N ALA A 1032 -35.33 -26.68 6.81
CA ALA A 1032 -35.20 -25.67 5.77
C ALA A 1032 -36.22 -24.53 5.93
N GLN A 1033 -37.46 -24.86 6.31
CA GLN A 1033 -38.50 -23.86 6.58
C GLN A 1033 -38.19 -23.04 7.82
N TYR A 1034 -37.84 -23.68 8.93
CA TYR A 1034 -37.46 -23.00 10.18
C TYR A 1034 -36.24 -22.09 9.99
N GLY A 1035 -35.21 -22.55 9.27
CA GLY A 1035 -34.02 -21.74 9.01
C GLY A 1035 -34.34 -20.47 8.21
N LYS A 1036 -35.22 -20.58 7.21
CA LYS A 1036 -35.68 -19.44 6.40
C LYS A 1036 -36.54 -18.48 7.21
N GLU A 1037 -37.52 -18.99 7.97
CA GLU A 1037 -38.37 -18.19 8.85
C GLU A 1037 -37.53 -17.37 9.85
N LEU A 1038 -36.56 -18.02 10.49
CA LEU A 1038 -35.68 -17.36 11.46
C LEU A 1038 -34.76 -16.32 10.78
N ALA A 1039 -34.24 -16.62 9.58
CA ALA A 1039 -33.45 -15.66 8.82
C ALA A 1039 -34.27 -14.43 8.41
N GLU A 1040 -35.52 -14.61 7.99
CA GLU A 1040 -36.45 -13.51 7.69
C GLU A 1040 -36.71 -12.66 8.94
N TYR A 1041 -36.95 -13.30 10.08
CA TYR A 1041 -37.14 -12.61 11.35
C TYR A 1041 -35.92 -11.78 11.74
N ILE A 1042 -34.71 -12.36 11.70
CA ILE A 1042 -33.46 -11.65 12.03
C ILE A 1042 -33.26 -10.43 11.11
N LYS A 1043 -33.60 -10.54 9.81
CA LYS A 1043 -33.54 -9.39 8.87
C LYS A 1043 -34.43 -8.22 9.34
N THR A 1044 -35.56 -8.48 10.00
CA THR A 1044 -36.44 -7.41 10.51
C THR A 1044 -35.84 -6.60 11.66
N LEU A 1045 -34.82 -7.13 12.35
CA LEU A 1045 -34.16 -6.47 13.48
C LEU A 1045 -33.18 -5.35 13.04
N ASN A 1046 -32.90 -5.22 11.73
CA ASN A 1046 -32.04 -4.17 11.15
C ASN A 1046 -30.68 -4.01 11.86
N ILE A 1047 -30.04 -5.13 12.15
CA ILE A 1047 -28.72 -5.20 12.80
C ILE A 1047 -27.68 -4.66 11.80
N LYS A 1048 -26.84 -3.71 12.26
CA LYS A 1048 -25.87 -2.99 11.44
C LYS A 1048 -24.49 -3.61 11.51
#